data_AF-A0A9N9XKE0-F1
#
_entry.id   AF-A0A9N9XKE0-F1
#
_cell.length_a   1.000
_cell.length_b   1.000
_cell.length_c   1.000
_cell.angle_alpha   90.00
_cell.angle_beta   90.00
_cell.angle_gamma   90.00
#
_symmetry.space_group_name_H-M   'P 1'
#
loop_
_entity.id
_entity.type
_entity.pdbx_description
1 polymer ?
#
loop_
_entity_poly.entity_id
_entity_poly.type
_entity_poly.pdbx_seq_one_letter_code
_entity_poly.pdbx_strand_id
1 'polypeptide(L)'
;MLVNTIAPLVLFAALCSTQQFATDKFPFSISDDELMNSFDWQLLKEFGPYNKNLLLSPISLKLVLSLLYQGSSSIVEKEFESTLNFRNKDENRRKYSQLLSTLLDNEKSGNLLTIGSSMFVDDNLHVLPKFNRTAWQNFRTIVEPVDFDKPEEASKVINRWVELLTRGKVPKIVSADDLQQTIMLVTNIIYFKGIWKHPFPKINSYRGHFVTVPDNNDRMIMSKYVDYMKTTRNFWYYEDQDLEAKILRLDYKGNSHSMYIILPNSLGGINSLIKKISLTSVLNMKFKLQEELVEVHMPKINFKFSTKFVNILKKLGLKQLFQNTNSLTGIVETNNTIRRQLVVSNIIQKTGIQVDEKGTEAYSVTEIIVGNKMGENKMIFNASHPFLFFIEGPNNTVLFVGKYEDPYEDEGAESGNRWNTNEEADDATSQVYPAPQYNTQRFSNNQGNLPTNRFDVPNQPPQQNPVFDSSISSNMDDSYDPPNAEDIAYRFNLFDVELLSTFSDSKTNVLISPASIKTTLAMILEGAGGKCALEIQEALRIQSLNQRGVRDIVLNLLSNLNEKATTNTYLESRNGIFASNRHKLVDAYRETVIRYYNANVRSLDFSNPEAAANEINQWASDATHGVIKEVVSSQTINPETYVIISNALYFKGKWKSRFDQRMTNPNKCFRTANGCVPVSMMHISDNFYNNYISRISSYVVDIPYQDKFSMLLILPSIESSVRAVLRDFATHRLNDILAMLNNSEIVLEIPKFSFEYTVDLAMRLKQEPLNVREVFGANANLSGIIQNANAMVNSMLHKTKIEVDEQGTVAAAATNAMIIPLMQPLTITADQLIEPELRLIFLNTLYFKGKWKTVFQQIPEPKCFQTTPDTCIPTDMMSVTQTFNISYVTSLQAQFVEVPYQEKYSMLVIIPTPETNVKQVLRNLPFYSLDKIIGGLNETKINLEIPKFTLDYSVDLVKYLSRNSIGIKEIFGTNANLSGIIHGNVSVNNLLHKTRMEVDEQGSIAAASTSAAIVPFALPVQIKANRPFAFIIFDRETKNVIFEGIVQNPAKQGSGGSGGRANRPPSVSSGANLVQGASGSPTSGASEAYPPATPSKNEPDYAINTSPSNRQQINLSGMFKNQRLTPVRAAIGSRFAYNYNYESKYFYTYNGAKLVH
;
A
#
# COMPACT_ATOMS: atom_id res chain seq x y z
N MET A 1 80.47 26.40 16.96
CA MET A 1 80.05 25.31 16.06
C MET A 1 78.52 25.30 16.05
N LEU A 2 77.81 26.27 15.47
CA LEU A 2 78.05 27.02 14.22
C LEU A 2 78.20 26.06 13.01
N VAL A 3 77.27 25.90 12.05
CA VAL A 3 76.29 26.77 11.34
C VAL A 3 76.77 27.08 9.91
N ASN A 4 75.83 27.06 8.95
CA ASN A 4 75.94 27.59 7.57
C ASN A 4 76.84 26.84 6.56
N THR A 5 76.64 26.90 5.22
CA THR A 5 75.46 27.10 4.34
C THR A 5 75.88 26.93 2.86
N ILE A 6 74.91 26.74 1.95
CA ILE A 6 74.95 27.12 0.51
C ILE A 6 75.76 26.20 -0.45
N ALA A 7 75.13 25.99 -1.63
CA ALA A 7 75.61 25.33 -2.85
C ALA A 7 75.91 23.82 -2.75
N PRO A 8 75.41 22.99 -3.70
CA PRO A 8 75.51 23.18 -5.16
C PRO A 8 74.26 23.77 -5.84
N LEU A 9 74.12 25.10 -5.81
CA LEU A 9 73.22 25.85 -6.68
C LEU A 9 73.99 26.21 -7.96
N VAL A 10 73.45 25.79 -9.11
CA VAL A 10 73.58 26.36 -10.48
C VAL A 10 73.41 25.24 -11.53
N LEU A 11 74.01 24.06 -11.34
CA LEU A 11 74.13 23.03 -12.38
C LEU A 11 72.93 22.07 -12.55
N PHE A 12 71.76 22.43 -12.01
CA PHE A 12 70.51 21.65 -12.13
C PHE A 12 69.58 22.17 -13.27
N ALA A 13 70.03 23.14 -14.07
CA ALA A 13 69.15 24.00 -14.86
C ALA A 13 69.18 23.80 -16.40
N ALA A 14 69.85 22.76 -16.93
CA ALA A 14 70.21 22.73 -18.37
C ALA A 14 70.08 21.38 -19.13
N LEU A 15 69.57 20.29 -18.52
CA LEU A 15 69.50 18.97 -19.19
C LEU A 15 68.15 18.22 -19.08
N CYS A 16 67.14 18.79 -18.42
CA CYS A 16 65.83 18.15 -18.29
C CYS A 16 64.83 18.63 -19.37
N SER A 17 65.17 18.45 -20.65
CA SER A 17 64.39 19.04 -21.75
C SER A 17 64.37 18.28 -23.09
N THR A 18 64.31 16.94 -23.09
CA THR A 18 63.91 16.12 -24.27
C THR A 18 63.50 14.68 -23.90
N GLN A 19 62.41 14.53 -23.15
CA GLN A 19 61.63 13.27 -23.19
C GLN A 19 60.14 13.60 -23.34
N GLN A 20 59.51 13.03 -24.35
CA GLN A 20 58.07 13.07 -24.52
C GLN A 20 57.45 12.11 -23.50
N PHE A 21 56.82 12.64 -22.46
CA PHE A 21 55.86 11.86 -21.68
C PHE A 21 54.67 11.53 -22.58
N ALA A 22 54.64 10.28 -23.06
CA ALA A 22 53.38 9.68 -23.48
C ALA A 22 52.43 9.70 -22.28
N THR A 23 51.15 9.98 -22.50
CA THR A 23 50.18 10.09 -21.42
C THR A 23 49.88 8.70 -20.85
N ASP A 24 50.44 8.41 -19.68
CA ASP A 24 50.25 7.14 -18.96
C ASP A 24 48.76 6.93 -18.62
N LYS A 25 48.09 6.14 -19.46
CA LYS A 25 46.78 5.56 -19.18
C LYS A 25 46.98 4.45 -18.15
N PHE A 26 46.99 4.81 -16.86
CA PHE A 26 46.93 3.87 -15.75
C PHE A 26 45.84 2.81 -16.02
N PRO A 27 46.19 1.52 -16.07
CA PRO A 27 45.21 0.48 -16.34
C PRO A 27 44.39 0.20 -15.08
N PHE A 28 43.21 0.81 -14.98
CA PHE A 28 42.18 0.34 -14.06
C PHE A 28 41.87 -1.13 -14.38
N SER A 29 42.16 -2.02 -13.44
CA SER A 29 41.74 -3.42 -13.52
C SER A 29 40.23 -3.50 -13.31
N ILE A 30 39.46 -3.34 -14.40
CA ILE A 30 38.01 -3.40 -14.39
C ILE A 30 37.58 -4.75 -13.78
N SER A 31 36.82 -4.69 -12.69
CA SER A 31 36.36 -5.90 -12.00
C SER A 31 35.35 -6.70 -12.85
N ASP A 32 35.20 -8.00 -12.56
CA ASP A 32 34.11 -8.82 -13.10
C ASP A 32 32.72 -8.28 -12.73
N ASP A 33 32.63 -7.47 -11.67
CA ASP A 33 31.43 -6.76 -11.26
C ASP A 33 31.12 -5.56 -12.15
N GLU A 34 32.13 -4.75 -12.49
CA GLU A 34 31.98 -3.60 -13.39
C GLU A 34 31.87 -4.00 -14.86
N LEU A 35 32.51 -5.09 -15.30
CA LEU A 35 32.40 -5.59 -16.68
C LEU A 35 30.94 -5.86 -17.09
N MET A 36 30.07 -6.26 -16.16
CA MET A 36 28.64 -6.44 -16.41
C MET A 36 27.85 -5.13 -16.59
N ASN A 37 28.45 -3.98 -16.28
CA ASN A 37 27.89 -2.66 -16.58
C ASN A 37 28.38 -2.11 -17.93
N SER A 38 29.23 -2.83 -18.67
CA SER A 38 29.58 -2.49 -20.06
C SER A 38 28.36 -2.53 -21.00
N PHE A 39 27.46 -3.50 -20.78
CA PHE A 39 26.19 -3.63 -21.50
C PHE A 39 25.32 -2.37 -21.43
N ASP A 40 25.33 -1.65 -20.31
CA ASP A 40 24.48 -0.47 -20.09
C ASP A 40 24.83 0.67 -21.07
N TRP A 41 26.12 0.81 -21.37
CA TRP A 41 26.65 1.79 -22.32
C TRP A 41 26.57 1.31 -23.77
N GLN A 42 26.58 0.00 -24.02
CA GLN A 42 26.27 -0.56 -25.35
C GLN A 42 24.79 -0.36 -25.69
N LEU A 43 23.89 -0.62 -24.74
CA LEU A 43 22.46 -0.41 -24.87
C LEU A 43 22.15 1.05 -25.19
N LEU A 44 22.74 2.00 -24.46
CA LEU A 44 22.58 3.44 -24.74
C LEU A 44 22.99 3.81 -26.18
N LYS A 45 24.06 3.23 -26.72
CA LYS A 45 24.55 3.52 -28.08
C LYS A 45 23.60 3.06 -29.17
N GLU A 46 22.87 1.97 -28.98
CA GLU A 46 21.85 1.53 -29.94
C GLU A 46 20.65 2.49 -30.04
N PHE A 47 20.41 3.31 -29.01
CA PHE A 47 19.45 4.42 -29.04
C PHE A 47 20.10 5.78 -29.38
N GLY A 48 21.39 5.83 -29.71
CA GLY A 48 22.07 7.07 -30.10
C GLY A 48 21.38 7.82 -31.26
N PRO A 49 21.05 7.13 -32.39
CA PRO A 49 20.41 7.74 -33.57
C PRO A 49 18.92 8.14 -33.43
N TYR A 50 18.38 8.15 -32.20
CA TYR A 50 16.98 8.43 -31.92
C TYR A 50 16.84 9.86 -31.40
N ASN A 51 16.41 10.80 -32.25
CA ASN A 51 16.53 12.25 -32.01
C ASN A 51 15.36 12.81 -31.18
N LYS A 52 15.18 12.25 -29.98
CA LYS A 52 14.07 12.44 -29.03
C LYS A 52 14.52 12.14 -27.60
N ASN A 53 13.74 12.55 -26.61
CA ASN A 53 13.96 12.25 -25.19
C ASN A 53 14.03 10.74 -24.94
N LEU A 54 15.06 10.29 -24.22
CA LEU A 54 15.35 8.87 -23.96
C LEU A 54 15.48 8.62 -22.46
N LEU A 55 14.85 7.56 -21.96
CA LEU A 55 15.02 7.09 -20.59
C LEU A 55 14.93 5.56 -20.52
N LEU A 56 16.05 4.91 -20.26
CA LEU A 56 16.18 3.46 -20.13
C LEU A 56 16.48 3.09 -18.68
N SER A 57 16.07 1.90 -18.25
CA SER A 57 16.61 1.26 -17.05
C SER A 57 17.40 0.00 -17.44
N PRO A 58 18.75 0.06 -17.42
CA PRO A 58 19.58 -1.10 -17.74
C PRO A 58 19.42 -2.23 -16.71
N ILE A 59 19.32 -1.91 -15.41
CA ILE A 59 19.10 -2.92 -14.36
C ILE A 59 17.77 -3.67 -14.54
N SER A 60 16.70 -2.96 -14.90
CA SER A 60 15.39 -3.54 -15.19
C SER A 60 15.46 -4.59 -16.30
N LEU A 61 16.14 -4.26 -17.40
CA LEU A 61 16.38 -5.17 -18.52
C LEU A 61 17.31 -6.33 -18.12
N LYS A 62 18.41 -6.05 -17.41
CA LYS A 62 19.38 -7.06 -16.94
C LYS A 62 18.74 -8.10 -16.00
N LEU A 63 17.76 -7.72 -15.18
CA LEU A 63 16.97 -8.65 -14.36
C LEU A 63 16.14 -9.61 -15.21
N VAL A 64 15.39 -9.09 -16.20
CA VAL A 64 14.59 -9.91 -17.14
C VAL A 64 15.47 -10.88 -17.92
N LEU A 65 16.59 -10.41 -18.47
CA LEU A 65 17.52 -11.25 -19.24
C LEU A 65 18.22 -12.30 -18.37
N SER A 66 18.52 -11.98 -17.10
CA SER A 66 19.11 -12.95 -16.15
C SER A 66 18.13 -14.06 -15.75
N LEU A 67 16.85 -13.73 -15.59
CA LEU A 67 15.80 -14.72 -15.35
C LEU A 67 15.66 -15.67 -16.55
N LEU A 68 15.60 -15.11 -17.77
CA LEU A 68 15.54 -15.90 -19.01
C LEU A 68 16.80 -16.78 -19.19
N TYR A 69 17.98 -16.28 -18.82
CA TYR A 69 19.22 -17.07 -18.83
C TYR A 69 19.13 -18.34 -17.97
N GLN A 70 18.53 -18.28 -16.77
CA GLN A 70 18.36 -19.49 -15.93
C GLN A 70 17.52 -20.59 -16.61
N GLY A 71 16.51 -20.19 -17.40
CA GLY A 71 15.66 -21.11 -18.17
C GLY A 71 16.23 -21.52 -19.54
N SER A 72 17.29 -20.84 -20.00
CA SER A 72 17.93 -21.07 -21.29
C SER A 72 18.83 -22.31 -21.31
N SER A 73 19.21 -22.74 -22.51
CA SER A 73 20.11 -23.85 -22.76
C SER A 73 20.83 -23.68 -24.10
N SER A 74 21.91 -24.44 -24.31
CA SER A 74 22.58 -24.60 -25.60
C SER A 74 23.08 -23.26 -26.20
N ILE A 75 22.64 -22.88 -27.40
CA ILE A 75 23.12 -21.68 -28.09
C ILE A 75 22.63 -20.40 -27.39
N VAL A 76 21.39 -20.36 -26.91
CA VAL A 76 20.82 -19.18 -26.22
C VAL A 76 21.56 -18.91 -24.90
N GLU A 77 21.99 -19.97 -24.19
CA GLU A 77 22.81 -19.84 -22.99
C GLU A 77 24.14 -19.13 -23.29
N LYS A 78 24.80 -19.48 -24.41
CA LYS A 78 26.04 -18.83 -24.87
C LYS A 78 25.84 -17.42 -25.42
N GLU A 79 24.69 -17.13 -26.03
CA GLU A 79 24.33 -15.75 -26.42
C GLU A 79 24.19 -14.86 -25.16
N PHE A 80 23.56 -15.34 -24.10
CA PHE A 80 23.51 -14.60 -22.82
C PHE A 80 24.89 -14.41 -22.19
N GLU A 81 25.72 -15.46 -22.16
CA GLU A 81 27.08 -15.40 -21.59
C GLU A 81 27.96 -14.38 -22.31
N SER A 82 27.92 -14.36 -23.65
CA SER A 82 28.71 -13.43 -24.46
C SER A 82 28.16 -11.99 -24.51
N THR A 83 26.84 -11.79 -24.59
CA THR A 83 26.25 -10.44 -24.66
C THR A 83 26.21 -9.73 -23.30
N LEU A 84 26.06 -10.45 -22.18
CA LEU A 84 25.89 -9.87 -20.84
C LEU A 84 27.08 -10.12 -19.90
N ASN A 85 28.16 -10.72 -20.42
CA ASN A 85 29.34 -11.15 -19.66
C ASN A 85 28.97 -12.01 -18.43
N PHE A 86 28.01 -12.92 -18.60
CA PHE A 86 27.71 -13.93 -17.57
C PHE A 86 28.72 -15.07 -17.66
N ARG A 87 29.24 -15.53 -16.51
CA ARG A 87 30.18 -16.66 -16.43
C ARG A 87 29.51 -18.02 -16.32
N ASN A 88 28.40 -18.08 -15.59
CA ASN A 88 27.61 -19.28 -15.31
C ASN A 88 26.33 -18.87 -14.57
N LYS A 89 25.32 -19.76 -14.59
CA LYS A 89 24.02 -19.57 -13.93
C LYS A 89 24.12 -19.38 -12.41
N ASP A 90 25.09 -20.01 -11.74
CA ASP A 90 25.16 -20.07 -10.28
C ASP A 90 25.80 -18.82 -9.64
N GLU A 91 26.76 -18.23 -10.33
CA GLU A 91 27.32 -16.90 -10.07
C GLU A 91 26.30 -15.81 -10.41
N ASN A 92 25.58 -15.93 -11.54
CA ASN A 92 24.47 -15.05 -11.89
C ASN A 92 23.37 -15.03 -10.80
N ARG A 93 22.90 -16.19 -10.30
CA ARG A 93 21.90 -16.26 -9.21
C ARG A 93 22.37 -15.59 -7.92
N ARG A 94 23.62 -15.84 -7.50
CA ARG A 94 24.18 -15.23 -6.28
C ARG A 94 24.28 -13.71 -6.42
N LYS A 95 24.85 -13.24 -7.53
CA LYS A 95 25.09 -11.82 -7.82
C LYS A 95 23.81 -11.00 -7.91
N TYR A 96 22.78 -11.48 -8.63
CA TYR A 96 21.50 -10.77 -8.69
C TYR A 96 20.70 -10.85 -7.39
N SER A 97 20.81 -11.94 -6.62
CA SER A 97 20.21 -12.03 -5.28
C SER A 97 20.83 -11.03 -4.31
N GLN A 98 22.17 -10.92 -4.29
CA GLN A 98 22.89 -9.91 -3.52
C GLN A 98 22.55 -8.48 -3.99
N LEU A 99 22.58 -8.22 -5.30
CA LEU A 99 22.25 -6.92 -5.87
C LEU A 99 20.82 -6.48 -5.50
N LEU A 100 19.82 -7.35 -5.64
CA LEU A 100 18.45 -7.04 -5.22
C LEU A 100 18.32 -6.84 -3.71
N SER A 101 19.10 -7.55 -2.88
CA SER A 101 19.12 -7.31 -1.43
C SER A 101 19.70 -5.93 -1.07
N THR A 102 20.68 -5.45 -1.83
CA THR A 102 21.29 -4.12 -1.65
C THR A 102 20.40 -2.99 -2.21
N LEU A 103 19.78 -3.18 -3.37
CA LEU A 103 18.93 -2.17 -4.01
C LEU A 103 17.59 -1.97 -3.28
N LEU A 104 17.04 -3.01 -2.67
CA LEU A 104 15.74 -2.94 -1.97
C LEU A 104 15.87 -2.54 -0.48
N ASP A 105 17.08 -2.29 0.01
CA ASP A 105 17.35 -1.73 1.33
C ASP A 105 17.07 -0.20 1.36
N ASN A 106 15.78 0.11 1.30
CA ASN A 106 15.26 1.47 1.33
C ASN A 106 15.48 2.19 2.67
N GLU A 107 15.79 1.46 3.75
CA GLU A 107 16.00 2.04 5.07
C GLU A 107 17.38 2.68 5.20
N LYS A 108 18.42 2.08 4.59
CA LYS A 108 19.74 2.72 4.48
C LYS A 108 19.78 3.84 3.45
N SER A 109 18.96 3.77 2.40
CA SER A 109 19.12 4.63 1.23
C SER A 109 18.60 6.06 1.42
N GLY A 110 17.58 6.26 2.28
CA GLY A 110 16.88 7.53 2.44
C GLY A 110 15.99 7.95 1.25
N ASN A 111 15.88 7.08 0.23
CA ASN A 111 15.14 7.28 -1.01
C ASN A 111 14.21 6.07 -1.24
N LEU A 112 13.12 6.23 -1.99
CA LEU A 112 12.17 5.15 -2.26
C LEU A 112 12.47 4.51 -3.62
N LEU A 113 13.05 3.32 -3.60
CA LEU A 113 13.27 2.44 -4.75
C LEU A 113 12.39 1.19 -4.65
N THR A 114 11.41 1.10 -5.54
CA THR A 114 10.63 -0.13 -5.79
C THR A 114 11.18 -0.81 -7.05
N ILE A 115 11.51 -2.10 -6.95
CA ILE A 115 11.73 -2.97 -8.12
C ILE A 115 10.75 -4.14 -8.00
N GLY A 116 10.00 -4.43 -9.07
CA GLY A 116 9.09 -5.56 -9.14
C GLY A 116 9.24 -6.30 -10.47
N SER A 117 9.28 -7.63 -10.41
CA SER A 117 9.36 -8.51 -11.57
C SER A 117 8.17 -9.48 -11.55
N SER A 118 7.48 -9.64 -12.68
CA SER A 118 6.51 -10.72 -12.87
C SER A 118 6.66 -11.35 -14.24
N MET A 119 6.47 -12.66 -14.26
CA MET A 119 6.53 -13.52 -15.42
C MET A 119 5.16 -14.16 -15.60
N PHE A 120 4.39 -13.60 -16.53
CA PHE A 120 3.09 -14.14 -16.91
C PHE A 120 3.31 -15.28 -17.91
N VAL A 121 2.75 -16.45 -17.63
CA VAL A 121 2.90 -17.66 -18.46
C VAL A 121 1.51 -18.19 -18.79
N ASP A 122 1.31 -18.73 -19.99
CA ASP A 122 0.04 -19.33 -20.38
C ASP A 122 -0.38 -20.42 -19.37
N ASP A 123 -1.65 -20.41 -18.95
CA ASP A 123 -2.14 -21.28 -17.87
C ASP A 123 -2.20 -22.77 -18.26
N ASN A 124 -2.15 -23.09 -19.56
CA ASN A 124 -1.96 -24.45 -20.07
C ASN A 124 -0.52 -24.97 -19.92
N LEU A 125 0.44 -24.14 -19.48
CA LEU A 125 1.86 -24.50 -19.35
C LEU A 125 2.28 -24.70 -17.89
N HIS A 126 2.80 -25.88 -17.58
CA HIS A 126 3.27 -26.21 -16.23
C HIS A 126 4.71 -25.74 -16.02
N VAL A 127 4.91 -24.68 -15.22
CA VAL A 127 6.23 -24.12 -14.92
C VAL A 127 7.02 -25.06 -13.99
N LEU A 128 8.27 -25.38 -14.39
CA LEU A 128 9.18 -26.26 -13.65
C LEU A 128 9.36 -25.79 -12.20
N PRO A 129 9.10 -26.62 -11.17
CA PRO A 129 9.21 -26.21 -9.76
C PRO A 129 10.60 -25.70 -9.36
N LYS A 130 11.66 -26.20 -10.00
CA LYS A 130 13.04 -25.71 -9.83
C LYS A 130 13.23 -24.28 -10.39
N PHE A 131 12.59 -23.98 -11.53
CA PHE A 131 12.65 -22.66 -12.16
C PHE A 131 11.83 -21.64 -11.37
N ASN A 132 10.59 -21.97 -10.98
CA ASN A 132 9.75 -21.09 -10.17
C ASN A 132 10.44 -20.73 -8.83
N ARG A 133 11.01 -21.73 -8.14
CA ARG A 133 11.82 -21.50 -6.92
C ARG A 133 13.02 -20.57 -7.18
N THR A 134 13.69 -20.73 -8.32
CA THR A 134 14.83 -19.87 -8.73
C THR A 134 14.39 -18.43 -9.00
N ALA A 135 13.27 -18.24 -9.73
CA ALA A 135 12.70 -16.95 -10.05
C ALA A 135 12.37 -16.16 -8.78
N TRP A 136 11.71 -16.80 -7.81
CA TRP A 136 11.40 -16.20 -6.53
C TRP A 136 12.64 -15.92 -5.68
N GLN A 137 13.45 -16.95 -5.37
CA GLN A 137 14.53 -16.84 -4.38
C GLN A 137 15.70 -15.95 -4.83
N ASN A 138 16.04 -15.93 -6.12
CA ASN A 138 17.22 -15.22 -6.61
C ASN A 138 16.90 -13.91 -7.37
N PHE A 139 15.69 -13.78 -7.95
CA PHE A 139 15.31 -12.60 -8.75
C PHE A 139 14.09 -11.85 -8.19
N ARG A 140 13.47 -12.34 -7.10
CA ARG A 140 12.22 -11.82 -6.52
C ARG A 140 11.08 -11.69 -7.55
N THR A 141 11.09 -12.57 -8.54
CA THR A 141 10.08 -12.62 -9.60
C THR A 141 8.95 -13.55 -9.19
N ILE A 142 7.71 -13.07 -9.30
CA ILE A 142 6.51 -13.91 -9.22
C ILE A 142 6.30 -14.54 -10.61
N VAL A 143 5.88 -15.80 -10.66
CA VAL A 143 5.42 -16.44 -11.90
C VAL A 143 3.92 -16.66 -11.79
N GLU A 144 3.15 -16.01 -12.65
CA GLU A 144 1.68 -15.94 -12.59
C GLU A 144 1.07 -16.62 -13.84
N PRO A 145 0.13 -17.57 -13.68
CA PRO A 145 -0.59 -18.15 -14.81
C PRO A 145 -1.62 -17.16 -15.35
N VAL A 146 -1.70 -17.01 -16.68
CA VAL A 146 -2.63 -16.12 -17.38
C VAL A 146 -3.12 -16.81 -18.64
N ASP A 147 -4.44 -16.90 -18.80
CA ASP A 147 -5.09 -17.31 -20.05
C ASP A 147 -4.83 -16.25 -21.14
N PHE A 148 -3.95 -16.54 -22.11
CA PHE A 148 -3.65 -15.64 -23.22
C PHE A 148 -4.59 -15.82 -24.43
N ASP A 149 -5.42 -16.86 -24.46
CA ASP A 149 -6.53 -17.00 -25.43
C ASP A 149 -7.64 -15.96 -25.16
N LYS A 150 -7.65 -15.32 -23.98
CA LYS A 150 -8.46 -14.13 -23.63
C LYS A 150 -7.62 -12.84 -23.49
N PRO A 151 -7.11 -12.25 -24.58
CA PRO A 151 -6.18 -11.10 -24.49
C PRO A 151 -6.77 -9.84 -23.83
N GLU A 152 -8.09 -9.60 -23.90
CA GLU A 152 -8.78 -8.54 -23.16
C GLU A 152 -8.79 -8.76 -21.64
N GLU A 153 -8.66 -10.00 -21.17
CA GLU A 153 -8.62 -10.31 -19.74
C GLU A 153 -7.18 -10.38 -19.24
N ALA A 154 -6.29 -11.05 -19.99
CA ALA A 154 -4.85 -11.03 -19.76
C ALA A 154 -4.29 -9.60 -19.65
N SER A 155 -4.67 -8.70 -20.57
CA SER A 155 -4.22 -7.31 -20.53
C SER A 155 -4.75 -6.55 -19.31
N LYS A 156 -5.96 -6.85 -18.79
CA LYS A 156 -6.44 -6.25 -17.53
C LYS A 156 -5.61 -6.72 -16.33
N VAL A 157 -5.31 -8.02 -16.24
CA VAL A 157 -4.49 -8.61 -15.16
C VAL A 157 -3.09 -7.99 -15.14
N ILE A 158 -2.40 -8.01 -16.29
CA ILE A 158 -1.04 -7.48 -16.45
C ILE A 158 -1.00 -5.97 -16.14
N ASN A 159 -1.93 -5.18 -16.71
CA ASN A 159 -1.98 -3.74 -16.46
C ASN A 159 -2.29 -3.42 -14.99
N ARG A 160 -3.15 -4.19 -14.32
CA ARG A 160 -3.47 -3.99 -12.89
C ARG A 160 -2.28 -4.30 -11.98
N TRP A 161 -1.49 -5.32 -12.30
CA TRP A 161 -0.24 -5.61 -11.59
C TRP A 161 0.77 -4.45 -11.70
N VAL A 162 0.89 -3.86 -12.90
CA VAL A 162 1.73 -2.66 -13.13
C VAL A 162 1.21 -1.44 -12.38
N GLU A 163 -0.11 -1.20 -12.42
CA GLU A 163 -0.75 -0.07 -11.76
C GLU A 163 -0.50 -0.09 -10.24
N LEU A 164 -0.61 -1.25 -9.60
CA LEU A 164 -0.37 -1.41 -8.16
C LEU A 164 1.09 -1.10 -7.78
N LEU A 165 2.06 -1.66 -8.50
CA LEU A 165 3.49 -1.45 -8.22
C LEU A 165 3.95 -0.01 -8.53
N THR A 166 3.37 0.62 -9.55
CA THR A 166 3.65 2.02 -9.92
C THR A 166 2.76 3.04 -9.20
N ARG A 167 1.88 2.59 -8.27
CA ARG A 167 0.96 3.46 -7.51
C ARG A 167 0.09 4.34 -8.42
N GLY A 168 -0.42 3.77 -9.52
CA GLY A 168 -1.23 4.45 -10.54
C GLY A 168 -0.45 5.26 -11.57
N LYS A 169 0.90 5.34 -11.50
CA LYS A 169 1.71 6.15 -12.43
C LYS A 169 1.83 5.54 -13.84
N VAL A 170 1.74 4.22 -13.98
CA VAL A 170 1.70 3.53 -15.27
C VAL A 170 0.44 2.64 -15.34
N PRO A 171 -0.71 3.19 -15.74
CA PRO A 171 -1.98 2.44 -15.75
C PRO A 171 -2.13 1.47 -16.93
N LYS A 172 -1.26 1.54 -17.96
CA LYS A 172 -1.30 0.64 -19.14
C LYS A 172 0.08 0.39 -19.73
N ILE A 173 0.58 -0.84 -19.60
CA ILE A 173 1.79 -1.33 -20.28
C ILE A 173 1.48 -2.03 -21.62
N VAL A 174 0.40 -2.81 -21.71
CA VAL A 174 0.00 -3.61 -22.91
C VAL A 174 -1.45 -3.35 -23.35
N SER A 175 -1.74 -3.52 -24.65
CA SER A 175 -3.11 -3.71 -25.18
C SER A 175 -3.50 -5.20 -25.23
N ALA A 176 -4.70 -5.51 -25.71
CA ALA A 176 -5.08 -6.88 -26.08
C ALA A 176 -4.29 -7.34 -27.34
N ASP A 177 -4.10 -6.45 -28.32
CA ASP A 177 -3.34 -6.71 -29.54
C ASP A 177 -1.86 -7.04 -29.27
N ASP A 178 -1.26 -6.44 -28.24
CA ASP A 178 0.10 -6.77 -27.77
C ASP A 178 0.23 -8.22 -27.26
N LEU A 179 -0.88 -8.87 -26.91
CA LEU A 179 -0.91 -10.20 -26.28
C LEU A 179 -1.40 -11.32 -27.22
N GLN A 180 -1.92 -10.99 -28.41
CA GLN A 180 -2.30 -12.02 -29.39
C GLN A 180 -1.12 -12.96 -29.67
N GLN A 181 -1.36 -14.28 -29.58
CA GLN A 181 -0.34 -15.33 -29.76
C GLN A 181 0.84 -15.27 -28.76
N THR A 182 0.72 -14.54 -27.65
CA THR A 182 1.70 -14.60 -26.56
C THR A 182 1.45 -15.82 -25.68
N ILE A 183 2.52 -16.55 -25.35
CA ILE A 183 2.51 -17.71 -24.44
C ILE A 183 3.27 -17.46 -23.14
N MET A 184 4.03 -16.35 -23.10
CA MET A 184 4.93 -15.98 -22.01
C MET A 184 5.32 -14.50 -22.14
N LEU A 185 5.01 -13.69 -21.14
CA LEU A 185 5.41 -12.28 -21.04
C LEU A 185 6.20 -12.04 -19.76
N VAL A 186 7.46 -11.63 -19.89
CA VAL A 186 8.27 -11.22 -18.74
C VAL A 186 8.26 -9.69 -18.62
N THR A 187 7.91 -9.20 -17.44
CA THR A 187 7.83 -7.77 -17.13
C THR A 187 8.71 -7.43 -15.94
N ASN A 188 9.32 -6.23 -15.98
CA ASN A 188 9.98 -5.65 -14.82
C ASN A 188 9.66 -4.16 -14.75
N ILE A 189 9.44 -3.68 -13.52
CA ILE A 189 9.12 -2.31 -13.17
C ILE A 189 10.18 -1.82 -12.20
N ILE A 190 10.66 -0.61 -12.43
CA ILE A 190 11.46 0.16 -11.47
C ILE A 190 10.80 1.52 -11.25
N TYR A 191 10.62 1.90 -9.99
CA TYR A 191 10.17 3.24 -9.59
C TYR A 191 11.15 3.77 -8.55
N PHE A 192 11.77 4.91 -8.86
CA PHE A 192 12.70 5.60 -7.98
C PHE A 192 12.17 7.00 -7.66
N LYS A 193 12.11 7.32 -6.36
CA LYS A 193 11.79 8.63 -5.82
C LYS A 193 12.88 9.02 -4.83
N GLY A 194 13.75 9.93 -5.25
CA GLY A 194 14.92 10.38 -4.48
C GLY A 194 14.85 11.86 -4.12
N ILE A 195 15.27 12.23 -2.91
CA ILE A 195 15.30 13.63 -2.45
C ILE A 195 16.73 14.14 -2.56
N TRP A 196 16.96 15.34 -3.10
CA TRP A 196 18.31 15.93 -3.17
C TRP A 196 18.92 16.03 -1.77
N LYS A 197 20.22 15.70 -1.64
CA LYS A 197 21.01 15.97 -0.42
C LYS A 197 21.00 17.46 -0.08
N HIS A 198 21.03 18.30 -1.12
CA HIS A 198 20.92 19.75 -1.04
C HIS A 198 19.87 20.25 -2.06
N PRO A 199 18.60 20.42 -1.67
CA PRO A 199 17.55 20.94 -2.54
C PRO A 199 17.87 22.33 -3.12
N PHE A 200 17.34 22.59 -4.31
CA PHE A 200 17.44 23.90 -4.95
C PHE A 200 16.47 24.88 -4.28
N PRO A 201 16.90 26.11 -3.92
CA PRO A 201 15.97 27.10 -3.37
C PRO A 201 14.92 27.50 -4.42
N LYS A 202 13.64 27.21 -4.17
CA LYS A 202 12.54 27.54 -5.11
C LYS A 202 12.50 29.02 -5.50
N ILE A 203 12.90 29.91 -4.60
CA ILE A 203 13.02 31.37 -4.84
C ILE A 203 14.03 31.73 -5.95
N ASN A 204 14.99 30.85 -6.25
CA ASN A 204 15.97 31.03 -7.33
C ASN A 204 15.48 30.46 -8.68
N SER A 205 14.32 29.80 -8.73
CA SER A 205 13.82 29.19 -9.97
C SER A 205 13.29 30.26 -10.92
N TYR A 206 13.63 30.16 -12.20
CA TYR A 206 13.40 31.20 -13.20
C TYR A 206 13.13 30.60 -14.58
N ARG A 207 12.55 31.37 -15.51
CA ARG A 207 12.43 30.93 -16.91
C ARG A 207 13.67 31.31 -17.72
N GLY A 208 14.25 30.33 -18.40
CA GLY A 208 15.42 30.48 -19.24
C GLY A 208 15.27 29.79 -20.58
N HIS A 209 16.25 29.98 -21.45
CA HIS A 209 16.30 29.34 -22.76
C HIS A 209 16.97 27.96 -22.67
N PHE A 210 16.41 26.98 -23.38
CA PHE A 210 17.04 25.70 -23.70
C PHE A 210 17.14 25.60 -25.23
N VAL A 211 18.33 25.26 -25.73
CA VAL A 211 18.69 25.32 -27.14
C VAL A 211 18.72 23.92 -27.73
N THR A 212 17.79 23.62 -28.64
CA THR A 212 17.70 22.35 -29.36
C THR A 212 18.30 22.50 -30.76
N VAL A 213 19.22 21.60 -31.14
CA VAL A 213 19.87 21.58 -32.45
C VAL A 213 19.48 20.29 -33.19
N PRO A 214 18.66 20.35 -34.25
CA PRO A 214 18.33 19.17 -35.05
C PRO A 214 19.54 18.56 -35.77
N ASP A 215 19.56 17.23 -35.90
CA ASP A 215 20.61 16.47 -36.59
C ASP A 215 20.52 16.57 -38.15
N ASN A 216 19.46 17.19 -38.66
CA ASN A 216 19.30 17.53 -40.08
C ASN A 216 20.00 18.86 -40.39
N ASN A 217 20.65 18.96 -41.56
CA ASN A 217 21.59 20.04 -41.93
C ASN A 217 21.04 21.49 -42.01
N ASP A 218 19.79 21.75 -41.63
CA ASP A 218 19.25 23.11 -41.51
C ASP A 218 19.78 23.78 -40.24
N ARG A 219 20.44 24.95 -40.41
CA ARG A 219 21.12 25.70 -39.33
C ARG A 219 20.16 26.39 -38.33
N MET A 220 18.94 25.89 -38.16
CA MET A 220 17.91 26.52 -37.35
C MET A 220 18.05 26.13 -35.88
N ILE A 221 18.91 26.87 -35.17
CA ILE A 221 19.05 26.79 -33.72
C ILE A 221 17.71 27.21 -33.07
N MET A 222 16.97 26.22 -32.55
CA MET A 222 15.66 26.45 -31.93
C MET A 222 15.83 26.69 -30.43
N SER A 223 15.29 27.81 -29.94
CA SER A 223 15.38 28.21 -28.53
C SER A 223 14.02 28.14 -27.87
N LYS A 224 13.89 27.32 -26.82
CA LYS A 224 12.64 27.02 -26.11
C LYS A 224 12.70 27.57 -24.68
N TYR A 225 11.59 28.11 -24.18
CA TYR A 225 11.52 28.60 -22.81
C TYR A 225 11.19 27.45 -21.85
N VAL A 226 12.01 27.28 -20.81
CA VAL A 226 11.84 26.23 -19.81
C VAL A 226 12.00 26.80 -18.40
N ASP A 227 11.37 26.15 -17.42
CA ASP A 227 11.56 26.46 -16.00
C ASP A 227 12.90 25.84 -15.54
N TYR A 228 13.84 26.69 -15.13
CA TYR A 228 15.11 26.29 -14.51
C TYR A 228 15.03 26.36 -12.99
N MET A 229 15.80 25.50 -12.33
CA MET A 229 16.18 25.62 -10.93
C MET A 229 17.66 26.01 -10.82
N LYS A 230 17.99 26.86 -9.83
CA LYS A 230 19.33 27.44 -9.66
C LYS A 230 19.84 27.38 -8.22
N THR A 231 21.10 27.01 -8.05
CA THR A 231 21.81 27.08 -6.76
C THR A 231 23.32 27.22 -6.98
N THR A 232 24.05 27.75 -5.99
CA THR A 232 25.52 27.89 -6.03
C THR A 232 26.07 27.29 -4.75
N ARG A 233 26.78 26.17 -4.85
CA ARG A 233 27.34 25.39 -3.72
C ARG A 233 28.55 24.58 -4.20
N ASN A 234 29.26 23.94 -3.27
CA ASN A 234 30.22 22.90 -3.62
C ASN A 234 29.48 21.70 -4.24
N PHE A 235 29.94 21.25 -5.41
CA PHE A 235 29.45 20.06 -6.09
C PHE A 235 30.61 19.29 -6.70
N TRP A 236 30.43 17.98 -6.83
CA TRP A 236 31.34 17.12 -7.57
C TRP A 236 31.30 17.48 -9.06
N TYR A 237 32.35 18.10 -9.56
CA TYR A 237 32.49 18.63 -10.92
C TYR A 237 33.82 18.19 -11.56
N TYR A 238 33.82 18.07 -12.89
CA TYR A 238 35.01 17.90 -13.71
C TYR A 238 34.70 18.32 -15.15
N GLU A 239 35.70 18.80 -15.89
CA GLU A 239 35.58 19.07 -17.33
C GLU A 239 36.49 18.10 -18.10
N ASP A 240 35.86 17.14 -18.78
CA ASP A 240 36.53 16.01 -19.41
C ASP A 240 36.89 16.34 -20.87
N GLN A 241 38.20 16.43 -21.12
CA GLN A 241 38.76 16.74 -22.45
C GLN A 241 38.63 15.59 -23.44
N ASP A 242 38.59 14.33 -22.98
CA ASP A 242 38.41 13.16 -23.86
C ASP A 242 36.95 13.09 -24.35
N LEU A 243 36.00 13.36 -23.45
CA LEU A 243 34.56 13.41 -23.76
C LEU A 243 34.13 14.71 -24.44
N GLU A 244 34.89 15.80 -24.31
CA GLU A 244 34.51 17.18 -24.65
C GLU A 244 33.24 17.63 -23.90
N ALA A 245 33.18 17.37 -22.58
CA ALA A 245 31.98 17.56 -21.79
C ALA A 245 32.25 17.97 -20.32
N LYS A 246 31.33 18.76 -19.77
CA LYS A 246 31.23 19.07 -18.35
C LYS A 246 30.44 17.99 -17.62
N ILE A 247 31.01 17.50 -16.53
CA ILE A 247 30.41 16.48 -15.66
C ILE A 247 29.97 17.15 -14.37
N LEU A 248 28.73 16.93 -13.95
CA LEU A 248 28.20 17.34 -12.64
C LEU A 248 27.57 16.13 -11.96
N ARG A 249 27.88 15.92 -10.67
CA ARG A 249 27.22 14.92 -9.81
C ARG A 249 26.38 15.62 -8.74
N LEU A 250 25.12 15.23 -8.67
CA LEU A 250 24.14 15.65 -7.66
C LEU A 250 23.82 14.45 -6.75
N ASP A 251 24.24 14.53 -5.50
CA ASP A 251 23.93 13.52 -4.49
C ASP A 251 22.44 13.56 -4.08
N TYR A 252 21.83 12.39 -3.92
CA TYR A 252 20.58 12.23 -3.17
C TYR A 252 20.86 12.08 -1.66
N LYS A 253 19.85 12.34 -0.84
CA LYS A 253 19.89 12.10 0.61
C LYS A 253 20.28 10.64 0.88
N GLY A 254 21.04 10.41 1.96
CA GLY A 254 21.56 9.08 2.30
C GLY A 254 22.81 8.65 1.54
N ASN A 255 23.38 9.47 0.65
CA ASN A 255 24.66 9.26 -0.07
C ASN A 255 24.77 7.98 -0.93
N SER A 256 23.78 7.09 -0.90
CA SER A 256 23.74 5.79 -1.59
C SER A 256 23.37 5.87 -3.08
N HIS A 257 22.88 7.03 -3.51
CA HIS A 257 22.40 7.29 -4.86
C HIS A 257 22.90 8.66 -5.35
N SER A 258 23.15 8.80 -6.64
CA SER A 258 23.60 10.05 -7.27
C SER A 258 23.03 10.19 -8.68
N MET A 259 22.67 11.41 -9.08
CA MET A 259 22.41 11.75 -10.47
C MET A 259 23.64 12.41 -11.07
N TYR A 260 24.14 11.84 -12.16
CA TYR A 260 25.22 12.40 -12.96
C TYR A 260 24.62 13.07 -14.19
N ILE A 261 25.15 14.24 -14.55
CA ILE A 261 24.80 15.00 -15.76
C ILE A 261 26.09 15.20 -16.56
N ILE A 262 26.04 14.86 -17.85
CA ILE A 262 27.15 14.98 -18.78
C ILE A 262 26.70 15.92 -19.90
N LEU A 263 27.13 17.17 -19.81
CA LEU A 263 26.78 18.26 -20.72
C LEU A 263 27.90 18.45 -21.75
N PRO A 264 27.68 18.22 -23.06
CA PRO A 264 28.68 18.51 -24.07
C PRO A 264 29.14 19.98 -24.04
N ASN A 265 30.38 20.24 -24.47
CA ASN A 265 30.88 21.62 -24.61
C ASN A 265 30.35 22.33 -25.88
N SER A 266 29.67 21.61 -26.78
CA SER A 266 29.08 22.15 -28.02
C SER A 266 27.57 21.85 -28.09
N LEU A 267 26.80 22.81 -28.61
CA LEU A 267 25.32 22.77 -28.61
C LEU A 267 24.71 21.55 -29.34
N GLY A 268 25.43 20.96 -30.30
CA GLY A 268 25.06 19.72 -30.99
C GLY A 268 25.91 18.50 -30.60
N GLY A 269 26.71 18.58 -29.54
CA GLY A 269 27.72 17.58 -29.19
C GLY A 269 27.17 16.24 -28.71
N ILE A 270 25.87 16.13 -28.44
CA ILE A 270 25.22 14.95 -27.85
C ILE A 270 25.47 13.66 -28.64
N ASN A 271 25.42 13.72 -29.98
CA ASN A 271 25.66 12.58 -30.87
C ASN A 271 27.15 12.20 -30.99
N SER A 272 28.08 13.10 -30.62
CA SER A 272 29.50 12.78 -30.44
C SER A 272 29.73 12.11 -29.07
N LEU A 273 29.15 12.70 -28.01
CA LEU A 273 29.24 12.21 -26.64
C LEU A 273 28.72 10.76 -26.50
N ILE A 274 27.56 10.43 -27.09
CA ILE A 274 27.02 9.06 -27.07
C ILE A 274 27.96 8.06 -27.76
N LYS A 275 28.70 8.46 -28.80
CA LYS A 275 29.69 7.58 -29.44
C LYS A 275 30.90 7.36 -28.54
N LYS A 276 31.35 8.39 -27.82
CA LYS A 276 32.50 8.36 -26.91
C LYS A 276 32.24 7.67 -25.56
N ILE A 277 31.03 7.74 -25.01
CA ILE A 277 30.74 7.24 -23.65
C ILE A 277 30.97 5.72 -23.54
N SER A 278 31.48 5.25 -22.42
CA SER A 278 31.83 3.84 -22.20
C SER A 278 32.01 3.58 -20.70
N LEU A 279 32.05 2.31 -20.29
CA LEU A 279 32.39 1.95 -18.91
C LEU A 279 33.71 2.59 -18.46
N THR A 280 34.76 2.52 -19.29
CA THR A 280 36.09 3.07 -18.98
C THR A 280 36.06 4.60 -18.86
N SER A 281 35.37 5.33 -19.75
CA SER A 281 35.27 6.78 -19.63
C SER A 281 34.38 7.22 -18.46
N VAL A 282 33.36 6.45 -18.10
CA VAL A 282 32.53 6.69 -16.90
C VAL A 282 33.32 6.47 -15.60
N LEU A 283 34.13 5.40 -15.51
CA LEU A 283 35.02 5.18 -14.36
C LEU A 283 36.10 6.27 -14.28
N ASN A 284 36.74 6.61 -15.42
CA ASN A 284 37.76 7.67 -15.48
C ASN A 284 37.20 9.04 -15.06
N MET A 285 36.03 9.45 -15.57
CA MET A 285 35.46 10.75 -15.19
C MET A 285 35.05 10.75 -13.71
N LYS A 286 34.49 9.63 -13.18
CA LYS A 286 34.13 9.50 -11.76
C LYS A 286 35.34 9.63 -10.84
N PHE A 287 36.50 9.08 -11.23
CA PHE A 287 37.76 9.21 -10.49
C PHE A 287 38.33 10.64 -10.51
N LYS A 288 38.06 11.42 -11.55
CA LYS A 288 38.55 12.80 -11.72
C LYS A 288 37.61 13.89 -11.14
N LEU A 289 36.42 13.53 -10.66
CA LEU A 289 35.50 14.49 -10.01
C LEU A 289 36.13 15.06 -8.73
N GLN A 290 36.00 16.39 -8.54
CA GLN A 290 36.45 17.11 -7.35
C GLN A 290 35.32 18.00 -6.83
N GLU A 291 35.28 18.28 -5.52
CA GLU A 291 34.29 19.22 -4.96
C GLU A 291 34.69 20.67 -5.26
N GLU A 292 33.99 21.29 -6.20
CA GLU A 292 34.24 22.65 -6.70
C GLU A 292 33.05 23.57 -6.42
N LEU A 293 33.28 24.88 -6.26
CA LEU A 293 32.19 25.84 -6.07
C LEU A 293 31.50 26.13 -7.41
N VAL A 294 30.40 25.42 -7.68
CA VAL A 294 29.66 25.49 -8.94
C VAL A 294 28.33 26.24 -8.79
N GLU A 295 28.11 27.21 -9.68
CA GLU A 295 26.80 27.79 -9.96
C GLU A 295 26.06 26.91 -10.97
N VAL A 296 25.09 26.14 -10.47
CA VAL A 296 24.32 25.15 -11.24
C VAL A 296 23.01 25.77 -11.71
N HIS A 297 22.77 25.71 -13.02
CA HIS A 297 21.51 25.99 -13.68
C HIS A 297 21.04 24.71 -14.37
N MET A 298 19.93 24.13 -13.91
CA MET A 298 19.37 22.88 -14.42
C MET A 298 17.90 23.06 -14.83
N PRO A 299 17.46 22.61 -16.02
CA PRO A 299 16.04 22.63 -16.39
C PRO A 299 15.27 21.61 -15.56
N LYS A 300 14.00 21.89 -15.27
CA LYS A 300 13.08 20.88 -14.72
C LYS A 300 12.75 19.87 -15.80
N ILE A 301 12.87 18.59 -15.47
CA ILE A 301 12.68 17.48 -16.42
C ILE A 301 11.34 16.82 -16.09
N ASN A 302 10.51 16.57 -17.09
CA ASN A 302 9.31 15.73 -16.97
C ASN A 302 9.01 15.08 -18.32
N PHE A 303 9.22 13.77 -18.46
CA PHE A 303 8.83 13.02 -19.66
C PHE A 303 8.67 11.52 -19.38
N LYS A 304 7.98 10.82 -20.28
CA LYS A 304 7.80 9.36 -20.32
C LYS A 304 8.51 8.77 -21.54
N PHE A 305 8.83 7.48 -21.49
CA PHE A 305 9.43 6.75 -22.61
C PHE A 305 8.92 5.29 -22.64
N SER A 306 8.80 4.70 -23.83
CA SER A 306 8.22 3.37 -24.07
C SER A 306 8.94 2.68 -25.23
N THR A 307 9.45 1.45 -25.04
CA THR A 307 10.16 0.71 -26.11
C THR A 307 9.97 -0.81 -26.07
N LYS A 308 10.16 -1.43 -27.24
CA LYS A 308 10.10 -2.88 -27.50
C LYS A 308 11.51 -3.37 -27.89
N PHE A 309 12.22 -4.04 -26.98
CA PHE A 309 13.67 -4.29 -27.10
C PHE A 309 14.10 -5.34 -28.14
N VAL A 310 13.18 -6.11 -28.72
CA VAL A 310 13.46 -7.27 -29.60
C VAL A 310 14.51 -6.97 -30.67
N ASN A 311 14.36 -5.85 -31.39
CA ASN A 311 15.26 -5.50 -32.50
C ASN A 311 16.65 -5.05 -32.03
N ILE A 312 16.74 -4.44 -30.85
CA ILE A 312 17.99 -3.98 -30.24
C ILE A 312 18.78 -5.17 -29.70
N LEU A 313 18.12 -6.08 -28.98
CA LEU A 313 18.74 -7.29 -28.44
C LEU A 313 19.25 -8.24 -29.54
N LYS A 314 18.53 -8.34 -30.67
CA LYS A 314 19.00 -9.05 -31.88
C LYS A 314 20.28 -8.45 -32.50
N LYS A 315 20.52 -7.14 -32.37
CA LYS A 315 21.80 -6.52 -32.76
C LYS A 315 22.90 -6.81 -31.75
N LEU A 316 22.61 -6.65 -30.46
CA LEU A 316 23.56 -6.84 -29.34
C LEU A 316 24.01 -8.30 -29.14
N GLY A 317 23.31 -9.27 -29.73
CA GLY A 317 23.78 -10.66 -29.88
C GLY A 317 22.74 -11.74 -29.57
N LEU A 318 21.66 -11.40 -28.86
CA LEU A 318 20.59 -12.33 -28.49
C LEU A 318 19.66 -12.58 -29.69
N LYS A 319 20.11 -13.40 -30.65
CA LYS A 319 19.39 -13.67 -31.90
C LYS A 319 18.50 -14.89 -31.80
N GLN A 320 18.94 -15.95 -31.12
CA GLN A 320 18.19 -17.20 -30.99
C GLN A 320 17.09 -17.14 -29.92
N LEU A 321 17.19 -16.21 -28.96
CA LEU A 321 16.16 -15.94 -27.94
C LEU A 321 14.77 -15.59 -28.54
N PHE A 322 14.76 -15.05 -29.75
CA PHE A 322 13.56 -14.63 -30.50
C PHE A 322 13.33 -15.45 -31.78
N GLN A 323 13.88 -16.67 -31.82
CA GLN A 323 13.67 -17.64 -32.90
C GLN A 323 13.13 -18.94 -32.31
N ASN A 324 12.36 -19.68 -33.08
CA ASN A 324 11.72 -20.91 -32.61
C ASN A 324 12.73 -22.07 -32.51
N THR A 325 13.50 -22.04 -31.42
CA THR A 325 14.54 -23.01 -31.07
C THR A 325 14.18 -23.66 -29.74
N ASN A 326 14.53 -24.94 -29.55
CA ASN A 326 14.23 -25.74 -28.35
C ASN A 326 15.02 -25.32 -27.09
N SER A 327 15.22 -24.01 -26.88
CA SER A 327 16.30 -23.46 -26.05
C SER A 327 15.85 -23.00 -24.67
N LEU A 328 14.57 -22.66 -24.46
CA LEU A 328 14.03 -22.25 -23.14
C LEU A 328 13.41 -23.41 -22.35
N THR A 329 13.92 -24.63 -22.57
CA THR A 329 13.40 -25.88 -21.97
C THR A 329 13.59 -25.99 -20.46
N GLY A 330 14.34 -25.07 -19.83
CA GLY A 330 14.47 -24.98 -18.38
C GLY A 330 13.29 -24.28 -17.66
N ILE A 331 12.27 -23.81 -18.39
CA ILE A 331 11.14 -23.04 -17.83
C ILE A 331 9.89 -23.91 -17.57
N VAL A 332 9.50 -24.80 -18.48
CA VAL A 332 8.22 -25.55 -18.42
C VAL A 332 8.35 -27.06 -18.67
N GLU A 333 7.57 -27.85 -17.94
CA GLU A 333 7.43 -29.30 -18.11
C GLU A 333 6.55 -29.60 -19.33
N THR A 334 7.14 -30.18 -20.38
CA THR A 334 6.47 -30.33 -21.69
C THR A 334 6.82 -31.61 -22.43
N ASN A 335 5.83 -32.13 -23.16
CA ASN A 335 5.98 -33.19 -24.16
C ASN A 335 6.61 -32.66 -25.47
N ASN A 336 7.07 -33.56 -26.34
CA ASN A 336 7.95 -33.25 -27.48
C ASN A 336 7.41 -32.26 -28.54
N THR A 337 6.10 -32.00 -28.59
CA THR A 337 5.48 -31.00 -29.48
C THR A 337 5.67 -29.58 -28.96
N ILE A 338 5.24 -29.28 -27.73
CA ILE A 338 5.25 -27.93 -27.13
C ILE A 338 6.69 -27.40 -26.95
N ARG A 339 7.67 -28.30 -26.76
CA ARG A 339 9.11 -27.96 -26.72
C ARG A 339 9.62 -27.19 -27.95
N ARG A 340 8.89 -27.25 -29.09
CA ARG A 340 9.21 -26.57 -30.35
C ARG A 340 8.41 -25.28 -30.57
N GLN A 341 7.99 -24.61 -29.49
CA GLN A 341 7.16 -23.37 -29.58
C GLN A 341 7.52 -22.28 -28.56
N LEU A 342 8.34 -22.54 -27.52
CA LEU A 342 8.57 -21.57 -26.45
C LEU A 342 9.60 -20.48 -26.85
N VAL A 343 9.10 -19.30 -27.23
CA VAL A 343 9.88 -18.14 -27.68
C VAL A 343 9.48 -16.89 -26.90
N VAL A 344 10.41 -15.97 -26.64
CA VAL A 344 10.09 -14.64 -26.09
C VAL A 344 9.38 -13.82 -27.16
N SER A 345 8.09 -13.51 -26.98
CA SER A 345 7.34 -12.68 -27.95
C SER A 345 7.86 -11.24 -27.98
N ASN A 346 8.08 -10.65 -26.81
CA ASN A 346 8.55 -9.28 -26.65
C ASN A 346 9.22 -9.04 -25.28
N ILE A 347 10.00 -7.96 -25.17
CA ILE A 347 10.43 -7.38 -23.88
C ILE A 347 10.12 -5.89 -23.96
N ILE A 348 9.14 -5.46 -23.15
CA ILE A 348 8.63 -4.09 -23.11
C ILE A 348 9.18 -3.39 -21.86
N GLN A 349 9.66 -2.16 -22.02
CA GLN A 349 9.99 -1.28 -20.90
C GLN A 349 9.29 0.06 -21.09
N LYS A 350 8.57 0.50 -20.05
CA LYS A 350 8.04 1.86 -19.92
C LYS A 350 8.68 2.52 -18.71
N THR A 351 9.12 3.76 -18.88
CA THR A 351 9.80 4.56 -17.87
C THR A 351 9.22 5.97 -17.84
N GLY A 352 9.47 6.70 -16.76
CA GLY A 352 9.21 8.13 -16.68
C GLY A 352 10.11 8.76 -15.64
N ILE A 353 10.46 10.02 -15.84
CA ILE A 353 11.29 10.80 -14.91
C ILE A 353 10.66 12.17 -14.70
N GLN A 354 10.63 12.61 -13.44
CA GLN A 354 10.28 13.97 -13.05
C GLN A 354 11.36 14.50 -12.10
N VAL A 355 11.98 15.63 -12.43
CA VAL A 355 13.04 16.26 -11.63
C VAL A 355 12.65 17.70 -11.30
N ASP A 356 12.59 18.03 -10.01
CA ASP A 356 12.21 19.34 -9.48
C ASP A 356 13.20 19.86 -8.41
N GLU A 357 12.88 21.02 -7.82
CA GLU A 357 13.72 21.67 -6.81
C GLU A 357 14.05 20.80 -5.58
N LYS A 358 13.25 19.77 -5.28
CA LYS A 358 13.40 18.89 -4.11
C LYS A 358 14.11 17.57 -4.44
N GLY A 359 14.03 17.11 -5.69
CA GLY A 359 14.61 15.84 -6.11
C GLY A 359 13.90 15.24 -7.31
N THR A 360 13.82 13.91 -7.32
CA THR A 360 13.02 13.12 -8.24
C THR A 360 11.74 12.68 -7.51
N GLU A 361 10.65 13.41 -7.76
CA GLU A 361 9.35 13.44 -7.02
C GLU A 361 9.39 13.85 -5.52
N ALA A 362 8.35 14.57 -5.08
CA ALA A 362 8.44 15.53 -3.98
C ALA A 362 7.72 15.18 -2.64
N TYR A 363 8.16 15.84 -1.55
CA TYR A 363 7.35 16.61 -0.57
C TYR A 363 8.30 17.60 0.19
N SER A 364 7.84 18.44 1.14
CA SER A 364 8.53 19.69 1.53
C SER A 364 8.87 19.83 3.03
N VAL A 365 10.04 20.43 3.33
CA VAL A 365 10.43 21.02 4.63
C VAL A 365 11.19 22.33 4.36
N THR A 366 11.21 23.26 5.32
CA THR A 366 11.81 24.61 5.23
C THR A 366 13.19 24.67 5.89
N GLU A 367 14.15 25.43 5.34
CA GLU A 367 15.37 25.82 6.05
C GLU A 367 15.83 27.24 5.66
N ILE A 368 16.71 27.82 6.47
CA ILE A 368 17.07 29.25 6.52
C ILE A 368 18.21 29.58 5.54
N ILE A 369 18.14 30.76 4.92
CA ILE A 369 19.23 31.30 4.08
C ILE A 369 20.19 32.09 4.97
N VAL A 370 21.42 31.59 5.10
CA VAL A 370 22.58 32.39 5.57
C VAL A 370 23.43 32.69 4.35
N GLY A 371 23.54 33.97 3.99
CA GLY A 371 24.38 34.43 2.89
C GLY A 371 25.69 35.00 3.40
N ASN A 372 26.79 34.79 2.66
CA ASN A 372 28.00 35.58 2.81
C ASN A 372 28.64 35.85 1.44
N LYS A 373 29.38 36.95 1.30
CA LYS A 373 30.04 37.36 0.06
C LYS A 373 31.56 37.44 0.26
N MET A 374 32.29 36.55 -0.39
CA MET A 374 33.68 36.78 -0.81
C MET A 374 33.83 36.30 -2.25
N GLY A 375 34.79 36.89 -2.98
CA GLY A 375 34.97 36.66 -4.41
C GLY A 375 35.85 35.46 -4.72
N GLU A 376 35.25 34.28 -4.81
CA GLU A 376 35.91 33.07 -5.33
C GLU A 376 35.55 32.84 -6.80
N ASN A 377 36.43 32.14 -7.53
CA ASN A 377 36.38 32.00 -8.99
C ASN A 377 35.38 30.91 -9.42
N LYS A 378 34.09 31.15 -9.17
CA LYS A 378 33.01 30.15 -9.31
C LYS A 378 32.96 29.50 -10.70
N MET A 379 32.85 28.18 -10.72
CA MET A 379 32.54 27.42 -11.93
C MET A 379 31.06 27.62 -12.30
N ILE A 380 30.73 27.51 -13.59
CA ILE A 380 29.34 27.62 -14.07
C ILE A 380 28.97 26.36 -14.85
N PHE A 381 27.96 25.64 -14.36
CA PHE A 381 27.34 24.52 -15.04
C PHE A 381 25.92 24.93 -15.46
N ASN A 382 25.72 25.17 -16.75
CA ASN A 382 24.44 25.61 -17.30
C ASN A 382 23.95 24.60 -18.34
N ALA A 383 23.01 23.74 -17.95
CA ALA A 383 22.46 22.67 -18.78
C ALA A 383 21.47 23.21 -19.84
N SER A 384 21.99 24.03 -20.75
CA SER A 384 21.23 24.89 -21.66
C SER A 384 20.89 24.28 -23.01
N HIS A 385 21.25 23.03 -23.24
CA HIS A 385 21.17 22.30 -24.51
C HIS A 385 21.31 20.78 -24.24
N PRO A 386 21.11 19.89 -25.23
CA PRO A 386 21.00 18.45 -24.99
C PRO A 386 22.16 17.81 -24.22
N PHE A 387 21.83 17.04 -23.18
CA PHE A 387 22.78 16.39 -22.28
C PHE A 387 22.42 14.93 -22.01
N LEU A 388 23.43 14.12 -21.65
CA LEU A 388 23.21 12.80 -21.06
C LEU A 388 23.04 12.92 -19.55
N PHE A 389 22.28 12.00 -18.97
CA PHE A 389 22.21 11.82 -17.53
C PHE A 389 22.09 10.34 -17.16
N PHE A 390 22.48 10.00 -15.93
CA PHE A 390 22.16 8.71 -15.33
C PHE A 390 21.94 8.84 -13.81
N ILE A 391 21.10 7.96 -13.27
CA ILE A 391 20.92 7.79 -11.83
C ILE A 391 21.63 6.49 -11.45
N GLU A 392 22.63 6.62 -10.61
CA GLU A 392 23.41 5.53 -10.04
C GLU A 392 22.92 5.23 -8.61
N GLY A 393 22.84 3.95 -8.26
CA GLY A 393 22.63 3.47 -6.90
C GLY A 393 23.86 2.73 -6.35
N PRO A 394 23.71 1.93 -5.28
CA PRO A 394 24.81 1.18 -4.68
C PRO A 394 25.63 0.35 -5.68
N ASN A 395 26.91 0.16 -5.36
CA ASN A 395 27.85 -0.69 -6.11
C ASN A 395 27.96 -0.35 -7.61
N ASN A 396 28.03 0.94 -7.95
CA ASN A 396 28.10 1.45 -9.34
C ASN A 396 26.92 1.01 -10.23
N THR A 397 25.74 0.73 -9.65
CA THR A 397 24.59 0.20 -10.41
C THR A 397 23.82 1.31 -11.12
N VAL A 398 23.80 1.30 -12.45
CA VAL A 398 22.99 2.23 -13.26
C VAL A 398 21.51 1.84 -13.16
N LEU A 399 20.73 2.63 -12.41
CA LEU A 399 19.28 2.44 -12.27
C LEU A 399 18.54 2.98 -13.49
N PHE A 400 18.93 4.17 -13.94
CA PHE A 400 18.37 4.85 -15.11
C PHE A 400 19.49 5.52 -15.90
N VAL A 401 19.39 5.52 -17.24
CA VAL A 401 20.26 6.27 -18.14
C VAL A 401 19.42 6.90 -19.24
N GLY A 402 19.73 8.13 -19.64
CA GLY A 402 18.91 8.86 -20.60
C GLY A 402 19.60 10.03 -21.28
N LYS A 403 18.89 10.62 -22.23
CA LYS A 403 19.24 11.91 -22.85
C LYS A 403 18.02 12.83 -22.82
N TYR A 404 18.25 14.08 -22.48
CA TYR A 404 17.25 15.13 -22.55
C TYR A 404 17.57 16.00 -23.76
N GLU A 405 16.68 16.00 -24.75
CA GLU A 405 16.93 16.57 -26.08
C GLU A 405 15.88 17.60 -26.49
N ASP A 406 14.60 17.42 -26.11
CA ASP A 406 13.53 18.39 -26.36
C ASP A 406 12.69 18.64 -25.09
N PRO A 407 12.63 19.87 -24.57
CA PRO A 407 11.90 20.17 -23.34
C PRO A 407 10.38 20.24 -23.48
N TYR A 408 9.84 20.17 -24.70
CA TYR A 408 8.39 20.11 -24.95
C TYR A 408 7.92 18.71 -25.41
N GLU A 409 8.76 17.69 -25.28
CA GLU A 409 8.40 16.31 -25.58
C GLU A 409 8.06 15.53 -24.29
N ASP A 410 6.78 15.53 -23.92
CA ASP A 410 6.25 14.78 -22.78
C ASP A 410 6.31 13.25 -22.98
N GLU A 411 6.30 12.78 -24.23
CA GLU A 411 6.36 11.36 -24.60
C GLU A 411 7.47 11.11 -25.63
N GLY A 412 8.56 10.49 -25.16
CA GLY A 412 9.60 9.92 -26.02
C GLY A 412 8.98 8.81 -26.89
N ALA A 413 8.85 9.09 -28.18
CA ALA A 413 7.98 8.36 -29.11
C ALA A 413 8.13 6.83 -29.13
N GLU A 414 6.98 6.17 -29.21
CA GLU A 414 6.89 4.74 -29.51
C GLU A 414 7.59 4.40 -30.84
N SER A 415 8.34 3.30 -30.85
CA SER A 415 9.06 2.83 -32.05
C SER A 415 8.12 2.10 -33.03
N GLY A 416 7.10 2.81 -33.53
CA GLY A 416 6.28 2.38 -34.65
C GLY A 416 7.02 2.60 -35.97
N ASN A 417 7.37 1.52 -36.67
CA ASN A 417 7.99 1.63 -38.00
C ASN A 417 6.99 2.21 -38.99
N ARG A 418 7.29 3.39 -39.54
CA ARG A 418 6.57 3.94 -40.71
C ARG A 418 6.67 2.96 -41.89
N TRP A 419 5.52 2.57 -42.41
CA TRP A 419 5.35 2.31 -43.84
C TRP A 419 4.54 3.44 -44.48
N ASN A 420 4.67 3.61 -45.78
CA ASN A 420 4.15 4.77 -46.50
C ASN A 420 2.63 4.73 -46.68
N THR A 421 2.07 5.91 -46.94
CA THR A 421 0.70 6.12 -47.41
C THR A 421 0.43 5.42 -48.73
N ASN A 422 -0.77 4.86 -48.88
CA ASN A 422 -1.77 5.23 -49.89
C ASN A 422 -3.05 4.41 -49.65
N GLU A 423 -4.18 4.90 -50.16
CA GLU A 423 -5.50 4.23 -50.22
C GLU A 423 -6.14 3.87 -48.85
N GLU A 424 -7.46 3.92 -48.67
CA GLU A 424 -8.45 4.87 -49.23
C GLU A 424 -9.62 4.93 -48.22
N ALA A 425 -10.62 5.80 -48.43
CA ALA A 425 -11.85 5.76 -47.64
C ALA A 425 -12.95 5.08 -48.47
N ASP A 426 -13.70 4.14 -47.87
CA ASP A 426 -15.09 3.92 -48.28
C ASP A 426 -15.94 3.11 -47.28
N ASP A 427 -17.21 2.95 -47.64
CA ASP A 427 -18.39 2.88 -46.75
C ASP A 427 -18.97 1.46 -46.50
N ALA A 428 -19.94 1.42 -45.59
CA ALA A 428 -21.20 0.65 -45.68
C ALA A 428 -21.29 -0.90 -45.52
N THR A 429 -22.22 -1.25 -44.62
CA THR A 429 -23.29 -2.28 -44.73
C THR A 429 -23.07 -3.75 -44.33
N SER A 430 -24.20 -4.37 -43.95
CA SER A 430 -24.36 -5.73 -43.41
C SER A 430 -25.20 -6.61 -44.35
N GLN A 431 -25.05 -7.95 -44.30
CA GLN A 431 -26.19 -8.89 -44.45
C GLN A 431 -25.89 -10.38 -44.09
N VAL A 432 -26.55 -10.87 -43.03
CA VAL A 432 -27.57 -11.95 -43.06
C VAL A 432 -27.25 -13.28 -43.80
N TYR A 433 -26.97 -14.34 -43.00
CA TYR A 433 -27.48 -15.74 -43.07
C TYR A 433 -27.25 -16.62 -44.35
N PRO A 434 -27.09 -17.97 -44.25
CA PRO A 434 -27.98 -18.90 -43.53
C PRO A 434 -27.30 -20.05 -42.74
N ALA A 435 -28.11 -20.98 -42.19
CA ALA A 435 -27.69 -22.10 -41.35
C ALA A 435 -28.13 -23.48 -41.89
N PRO A 436 -27.38 -24.56 -41.57
CA PRO A 436 -27.88 -25.94 -41.44
C PRO A 436 -27.94 -26.31 -39.94
N GLN A 437 -29.10 -26.65 -39.35
CA GLN A 437 -29.89 -27.89 -39.47
C GLN A 437 -29.34 -29.11 -38.68
N TYR A 438 -30.27 -29.72 -37.93
CA TYR A 438 -30.24 -30.96 -37.16
C TYR A 438 -29.57 -32.15 -37.90
N ASN A 439 -29.05 -33.20 -37.24
CA ASN A 439 -29.89 -34.15 -36.47
C ASN A 439 -29.15 -35.09 -35.48
N THR A 440 -29.95 -35.82 -34.70
CA THR A 440 -29.57 -36.74 -33.60
C THR A 440 -29.26 -38.19 -34.04
N GLN A 441 -28.48 -38.93 -33.24
CA GLN A 441 -28.83 -40.22 -32.58
C GLN A 441 -27.63 -40.73 -31.75
N ARG A 442 -27.77 -41.03 -30.44
CA ARG A 442 -28.20 -42.31 -29.84
C ARG A 442 -27.38 -43.55 -30.23
N PHE A 443 -26.69 -44.13 -29.25
CA PHE A 443 -26.88 -45.54 -28.84
C PHE A 443 -26.61 -45.67 -27.32
N SER A 444 -26.98 -46.81 -26.71
CA SER A 444 -27.01 -47.01 -25.25
C SER A 444 -26.67 -48.47 -24.89
N ASN A 445 -26.67 -48.79 -23.58
CA ASN A 445 -26.66 -50.15 -22.99
C ASN A 445 -25.27 -50.84 -22.94
N ASN A 446 -24.94 -51.73 -21.98
CA ASN A 446 -25.58 -52.04 -20.68
C ASN A 446 -24.61 -52.79 -19.73
N GLN A 447 -24.92 -52.76 -18.42
CA GLN A 447 -24.81 -53.83 -17.38
C GLN A 447 -23.53 -54.71 -17.26
N GLY A 448 -23.02 -54.94 -16.03
CA GLY A 448 -21.91 -55.89 -15.81
C GLY A 448 -21.36 -56.15 -14.39
N ASN A 449 -22.22 -56.52 -13.43
CA ASN A 449 -21.95 -57.33 -12.21
C ASN A 449 -20.79 -57.03 -11.21
N LEU A 450 -21.15 -57.04 -9.92
CA LEU A 450 -20.30 -57.37 -8.76
C LEU A 450 -20.11 -58.91 -8.66
N PRO A 451 -19.12 -59.44 -7.91
CA PRO A 451 -19.44 -59.84 -6.52
C PRO A 451 -18.31 -59.73 -5.46
N THR A 452 -18.72 -59.21 -4.29
CA THR A 452 -18.34 -59.56 -2.90
C THR A 452 -17.15 -60.48 -2.56
N ASN A 453 -16.44 -60.14 -1.47
CA ASN A 453 -16.48 -61.00 -0.26
C ASN A 453 -16.25 -60.25 1.07
N ARG A 454 -16.48 -60.93 2.20
CA ARG A 454 -16.59 -60.39 3.58
C ARG A 454 -15.55 -61.00 4.55
N PHE A 455 -15.72 -60.70 5.84
CA PHE A 455 -15.20 -61.35 7.07
C PHE A 455 -13.85 -60.82 7.61
N ASP A 456 -13.65 -60.61 8.92
CA ASP A 456 -14.60 -60.40 10.04
C ASP A 456 -13.87 -59.75 11.25
N VAL A 457 -14.58 -59.35 12.32
CA VAL A 457 -14.02 -58.74 13.55
C VAL A 457 -14.68 -59.29 14.82
N PRO A 458 -13.88 -59.66 15.85
CA PRO A 458 -14.31 -59.39 17.24
C PRO A 458 -13.21 -59.04 18.27
N ASN A 459 -13.47 -57.96 19.04
CA ASN A 459 -13.29 -57.76 20.50
C ASN A 459 -11.93 -57.99 21.25
N GLN A 460 -11.34 -56.87 21.75
CA GLN A 460 -11.14 -56.46 23.17
C GLN A 460 -10.82 -57.49 24.31
N PRO A 461 -10.30 -57.06 25.51
CA PRO A 461 -9.06 -56.32 25.87
C PRO A 461 -8.36 -57.03 27.10
N PRO A 462 -7.85 -56.38 28.17
CA PRO A 462 -6.71 -55.45 28.35
C PRO A 462 -5.54 -56.02 29.23
N GLN A 463 -4.50 -55.21 29.50
CA GLN A 463 -3.67 -55.08 30.76
C GLN A 463 -2.12 -55.11 30.64
N GLN A 464 -1.50 -54.08 31.26
CA GLN A 464 -0.24 -54.01 32.05
C GLN A 464 1.15 -54.47 31.51
N ASN A 465 2.18 -53.69 31.90
CA ASN A 465 3.62 -53.90 31.63
C ASN A 465 4.20 -55.06 32.46
N PRO A 466 5.32 -55.70 32.04
CA PRO A 466 6.64 -55.27 32.54
C PRO A 466 7.88 -55.49 31.63
N VAL A 467 8.88 -54.60 31.77
CA VAL A 467 10.37 -54.78 31.90
C VAL A 467 11.15 -55.78 31.00
N PHE A 468 12.45 -55.47 30.78
CA PHE A 468 13.53 -56.20 30.05
C PHE A 468 13.63 -55.91 28.53
N ASP A 469 14.81 -55.83 27.91
CA ASP A 469 16.20 -55.78 28.44
C ASP A 469 17.08 -54.86 27.57
N SER A 470 18.23 -54.42 28.09
CA SER A 470 19.17 -53.53 27.40
C SER A 470 20.44 -54.24 26.92
N SER A 471 20.60 -54.48 25.62
CA SER A 471 21.92 -54.62 24.99
C SER A 471 21.91 -54.51 23.46
N ILE A 472 23.09 -54.19 22.90
CA ILE A 472 23.48 -54.19 21.47
C ILE A 472 22.86 -53.08 20.60
N SER A 473 23.66 -52.02 20.43
CA SER A 473 23.49 -50.90 19.49
C SER A 473 23.99 -51.20 18.07
N SER A 474 23.51 -50.45 17.07
CA SER A 474 24.43 -49.72 16.17
C SER A 474 23.74 -48.64 15.30
N ASN A 475 24.23 -47.40 15.46
CA ASN A 475 24.40 -46.37 14.43
C ASN A 475 23.17 -45.76 13.71
N MET A 476 22.69 -44.61 14.22
CA MET A 476 22.42 -43.43 13.37
C MET A 476 22.50 -42.12 14.19
N ASP A 477 23.65 -41.46 14.09
CA ASP A 477 23.92 -40.01 14.31
C ASP A 477 23.24 -39.29 15.51
N ASP A 478 23.80 -39.47 16.71
CA ASP A 478 23.49 -38.64 17.89
C ASP A 478 24.15 -37.25 17.79
N SER A 479 23.42 -36.27 17.25
CA SER A 479 23.81 -34.84 17.34
C SER A 479 22.64 -33.85 17.38
N TYR A 480 21.51 -34.24 18.00
CA TYR A 480 20.41 -33.32 18.32
C TYR A 480 20.23 -33.13 19.83
N ASP A 481 21.01 -32.22 20.40
CA ASP A 481 20.82 -31.72 21.77
C ASP A 481 19.41 -31.10 21.88
N PRO A 482 18.55 -31.52 22.82
CA PRO A 482 17.23 -30.93 22.97
C PRO A 482 17.38 -29.45 23.36
N PRO A 483 16.73 -28.51 22.65
CA PRO A 483 16.97 -27.08 22.86
C PRO A 483 16.70 -26.68 24.31
N ASN A 484 17.65 -25.98 24.92
CA ASN A 484 17.59 -25.54 26.31
C ASN A 484 16.23 -24.85 26.61
N ALA A 485 15.66 -25.13 27.78
CA ALA A 485 14.42 -24.51 28.24
C ALA A 485 14.47 -22.97 28.19
N GLU A 486 15.64 -22.38 28.42
CA GLU A 486 15.88 -20.94 28.30
C GLU A 486 15.78 -20.44 26.84
N ASP A 487 16.27 -21.20 25.85
CA ASP A 487 16.16 -20.85 24.44
C ASP A 487 14.73 -21.02 23.91
N ILE A 488 13.98 -22.00 24.43
CA ILE A 488 12.55 -22.15 24.14
C ILE A 488 11.76 -20.96 24.72
N ALA A 489 12.03 -20.58 25.97
CA ALA A 489 11.40 -19.42 26.61
C ALA A 489 11.77 -18.09 25.91
N TYR A 490 13.03 -17.94 25.49
CA TYR A 490 13.48 -16.81 24.69
C TYR A 490 12.73 -16.73 23.35
N ARG A 491 12.66 -17.85 22.60
CA ARG A 491 11.91 -17.92 21.33
C ARG A 491 10.43 -17.58 21.51
N PHE A 492 9.79 -18.10 22.56
CA PHE A 492 8.40 -17.78 22.87
C PHE A 492 8.19 -16.29 23.18
N ASN A 493 9.20 -15.57 23.66
CA ASN A 493 9.16 -14.12 23.87
C ASN A 493 9.52 -13.29 22.63
N LEU A 494 10.19 -13.87 21.62
CA LEU A 494 10.46 -13.20 20.35
C LEU A 494 9.16 -12.78 19.64
N PHE A 495 8.09 -13.60 19.76
CA PHE A 495 6.74 -13.27 19.29
C PHE A 495 6.25 -11.90 19.77
N ASP A 496 6.62 -11.46 20.97
CA ASP A 496 6.14 -10.20 21.55
C ASP A 496 6.66 -8.99 20.75
N VAL A 497 7.94 -9.06 20.34
CA VAL A 497 8.59 -8.03 19.54
C VAL A 497 8.18 -8.15 18.07
N GLU A 498 8.11 -9.37 17.54
CA GLU A 498 7.67 -9.63 16.17
C GLU A 498 6.24 -9.12 15.94
N LEU A 499 5.31 -9.42 16.85
CA LEU A 499 3.96 -8.88 16.84
C LEU A 499 3.96 -7.36 16.91
N LEU A 500 4.71 -6.74 17.83
CA LEU A 500 4.78 -5.28 17.94
C LEU A 500 5.40 -4.62 16.69
N SER A 501 6.36 -5.27 16.03
CA SER A 501 6.97 -4.80 14.78
C SER A 501 5.98 -4.75 13.62
N THR A 502 4.94 -5.61 13.62
CA THR A 502 3.85 -5.56 12.63
C THR A 502 3.07 -4.25 12.69
N PHE A 503 3.15 -3.49 13.80
CA PHE A 503 2.54 -2.17 13.97
C PHE A 503 3.48 -0.99 13.69
N SER A 504 4.70 -1.23 13.18
CA SER A 504 5.70 -0.16 12.93
C SER A 504 5.27 0.89 11.89
N ASP A 505 4.20 0.64 11.13
CA ASP A 505 3.55 1.57 10.20
C ASP A 505 2.51 2.50 10.85
N SER A 506 2.15 2.26 12.11
CA SER A 506 1.16 3.05 12.83
C SER A 506 1.55 4.52 12.92
N LYS A 507 0.56 5.40 12.68
CA LYS A 507 0.65 6.85 12.89
C LYS A 507 -0.04 7.30 14.19
N THR A 508 -0.47 6.36 15.01
CA THR A 508 -1.15 6.57 16.29
C THR A 508 -0.50 5.74 17.39
N ASN A 509 -0.81 6.02 18.64
CA ASN A 509 -0.46 5.15 19.77
C ASN A 509 -0.96 3.72 19.50
N VAL A 510 -0.21 2.74 20.00
CA VAL A 510 -0.51 1.30 19.93
C VAL A 510 -0.30 0.74 21.34
N LEU A 511 -1.21 -0.10 21.79
CA LEU A 511 -1.09 -0.84 23.05
C LEU A 511 -1.62 -2.25 22.84
N ILE A 512 -0.78 -3.24 23.07
CA ILE A 512 -1.12 -4.66 22.93
C ILE A 512 -0.69 -5.41 24.19
N SER A 513 -1.38 -6.50 24.51
CA SER A 513 -0.94 -7.50 25.49
C SER A 513 -0.59 -8.79 24.77
N PRO A 514 0.69 -9.02 24.41
CA PRO A 514 1.12 -10.25 23.78
C PRO A 514 0.82 -11.49 24.63
N ALA A 515 0.90 -11.38 25.97
CA ALA A 515 0.53 -12.44 26.90
C ALA A 515 -0.95 -12.89 26.75
N SER A 516 -1.87 -11.96 26.59
CA SER A 516 -3.30 -12.23 26.31
C SER A 516 -3.45 -12.94 24.96
N ILE A 517 -2.72 -12.47 23.94
CA ILE A 517 -2.80 -12.97 22.56
C ILE A 517 -2.19 -14.38 22.45
N LYS A 518 -1.02 -14.64 23.04
CA LYS A 518 -0.40 -15.98 23.16
C LYS A 518 -1.37 -16.96 23.81
N THR A 519 -2.05 -16.56 24.87
CA THR A 519 -3.00 -17.41 25.60
C THR A 519 -4.19 -17.79 24.72
N THR A 520 -4.80 -16.84 24.00
CA THR A 520 -5.88 -17.13 23.05
C THR A 520 -5.40 -17.98 21.86
N LEU A 521 -4.21 -17.72 21.29
CA LEU A 521 -3.63 -18.54 20.23
C LEU A 521 -3.35 -19.98 20.69
N ALA A 522 -2.84 -20.17 21.91
CA ALA A 522 -2.61 -21.48 22.48
C ALA A 522 -3.93 -22.23 22.75
N MET A 523 -5.00 -21.55 23.20
CA MET A 523 -6.33 -22.16 23.31
C MET A 523 -6.94 -22.54 21.96
N ILE A 524 -6.57 -21.88 20.86
CA ILE A 524 -6.94 -22.33 19.50
C ILE A 524 -6.10 -23.54 19.09
N LEU A 525 -4.79 -23.53 19.35
CA LEU A 525 -3.85 -24.59 18.98
C LEU A 525 -4.24 -25.97 19.53
N GLU A 526 -4.78 -26.05 20.74
CA GLU A 526 -5.22 -27.32 21.36
C GLU A 526 -6.35 -28.05 20.61
N GLY A 527 -7.01 -27.39 19.66
CA GLY A 527 -7.99 -28.02 18.77
C GLY A 527 -7.76 -27.73 17.27
N ALA A 528 -6.61 -27.15 16.92
CA ALA A 528 -6.18 -26.95 15.54
C ALA A 528 -5.45 -28.19 15.01
N GLY A 529 -5.65 -28.52 13.73
CA GLY A 529 -5.01 -29.66 13.07
C GLY A 529 -4.17 -29.27 11.86
N GLY A 530 -3.23 -30.13 11.48
CA GLY A 530 -2.43 -29.98 10.26
C GLY A 530 -1.68 -28.65 10.19
N LYS A 531 -1.73 -27.99 9.03
CA LYS A 531 -0.99 -26.75 8.77
C LYS A 531 -1.48 -25.56 9.61
N CYS A 532 -2.76 -25.50 10.00
CA CYS A 532 -3.26 -24.53 10.98
C CYS A 532 -2.52 -24.60 12.33
N ALA A 533 -2.22 -25.81 12.81
CA ALA A 533 -1.44 -25.99 14.04
C ALA A 533 0.02 -25.55 13.83
N LEU A 534 0.63 -25.96 12.71
CA LEU A 534 2.00 -25.60 12.38
C LEU A 534 2.21 -24.08 12.26
N GLU A 535 1.34 -23.36 11.54
CA GLU A 535 1.43 -21.89 11.42
C GLU A 535 1.34 -21.19 12.79
N ILE A 536 0.46 -21.66 13.69
CA ILE A 536 0.37 -21.09 15.05
C ILE A 536 1.60 -21.45 15.89
N GLN A 537 2.13 -22.67 15.80
CA GLN A 537 3.35 -23.08 16.50
C GLN A 537 4.60 -22.35 15.97
N GLU A 538 4.69 -22.10 14.67
CA GLU A 538 5.76 -21.32 14.06
C GLU A 538 5.67 -19.84 14.47
N ALA A 539 4.48 -19.23 14.46
CA ALA A 539 4.29 -17.87 14.92
C ALA A 539 4.65 -17.69 16.40
N LEU A 540 4.20 -18.61 17.27
CA LEU A 540 4.59 -18.65 18.68
C LEU A 540 6.04 -19.14 18.89
N ARG A 541 6.78 -19.48 17.83
CA ARG A 541 8.18 -19.95 17.80
C ARG A 541 8.45 -21.22 18.63
N ILE A 542 7.41 -22.04 18.83
CA ILE A 542 7.40 -23.29 19.63
C ILE A 542 7.23 -24.56 18.78
N GLN A 543 7.50 -24.50 17.48
CA GLN A 543 7.34 -25.63 16.54
C GLN A 543 8.25 -26.84 16.81
N SER A 544 9.23 -26.71 17.71
CA SER A 544 10.06 -27.81 18.21
C SER A 544 9.48 -28.52 19.45
N LEU A 545 8.29 -28.12 19.93
CA LEU A 545 7.63 -28.72 21.10
C LEU A 545 6.52 -29.70 20.70
N ASN A 546 6.49 -30.84 21.38
CA ASN A 546 5.29 -31.70 21.40
C ASN A 546 4.19 -31.07 22.28
N GLN A 547 2.97 -31.63 22.23
CA GLN A 547 1.81 -31.09 22.96
C GLN A 547 2.01 -30.98 24.48
N ARG A 548 2.89 -31.80 25.10
CA ARG A 548 3.24 -31.62 26.51
C ARG A 548 4.08 -30.36 26.70
N GLY A 549 5.15 -30.18 25.94
CA GLY A 549 5.99 -28.97 26.00
C GLY A 549 5.21 -27.68 25.72
N VAL A 550 4.24 -27.72 24.79
CA VAL A 550 3.31 -26.59 24.54
C VAL A 550 2.48 -26.27 25.78
N ARG A 551 1.95 -27.28 26.48
CA ARG A 551 1.21 -27.09 27.74
C ARG A 551 2.11 -26.61 28.87
N ASP A 552 3.32 -27.14 28.99
CA ASP A 552 4.26 -26.78 30.06
C ASP A 552 4.69 -25.30 29.98
N ILE A 553 4.97 -24.78 28.78
CA ILE A 553 5.31 -23.35 28.60
C ILE A 553 4.10 -22.43 28.80
N VAL A 554 2.90 -22.86 28.41
CA VAL A 554 1.66 -22.10 28.63
C VAL A 554 1.22 -22.12 30.10
N LEU A 555 1.39 -23.24 30.80
CA LEU A 555 1.19 -23.32 32.26
C LEU A 555 2.14 -22.37 32.99
N ASN A 556 3.42 -22.33 32.58
CA ASN A 556 4.39 -21.38 33.13
C ASN A 556 3.92 -19.93 32.92
N LEU A 557 3.54 -19.55 31.70
CA LEU A 557 2.95 -18.24 31.40
C LEU A 557 1.73 -17.95 32.30
N LEU A 558 0.74 -18.83 32.33
CA LEU A 558 -0.51 -18.64 33.09
C LEU A 558 -0.29 -18.56 34.60
N SER A 559 0.71 -19.26 35.14
CA SER A 559 1.09 -19.18 36.56
C SER A 559 1.71 -17.82 36.92
N ASN A 560 2.51 -17.25 36.02
CA ASN A 560 3.08 -15.91 36.20
C ASN A 560 2.05 -14.78 36.00
N LEU A 561 0.99 -15.02 35.23
CA LEU A 561 -0.12 -14.09 34.99
C LEU A 561 -1.27 -14.18 36.01
N ASN A 562 -1.20 -15.12 36.98
CA ASN A 562 -2.20 -15.30 38.04
C ASN A 562 -1.54 -15.38 39.41
N GLU A 563 -0.73 -14.35 39.72
CA GLU A 563 -0.09 -14.20 41.01
C GLU A 563 -1.11 -13.72 42.06
N LYS A 564 -0.93 -14.13 43.33
CA LYS A 564 -1.79 -13.67 44.42
C LYS A 564 -1.65 -12.15 44.58
N ALA A 565 -2.75 -11.43 44.44
CA ALA A 565 -2.83 -10.00 44.67
C ALA A 565 -2.14 -9.60 45.99
N THR A 566 -1.08 -8.79 45.89
CA THR A 566 -0.44 -8.18 47.05
C THR A 566 -1.19 -6.88 47.40
N THR A 567 -0.80 -6.20 48.47
CA THR A 567 -1.30 -4.84 48.73
C THR A 567 -0.80 -3.81 47.70
N ASN A 568 0.13 -4.17 46.84
CA ASN A 568 0.94 -3.25 46.04
C ASN A 568 0.85 -3.50 44.53
N THR A 569 0.75 -4.76 44.12
CA THR A 569 0.55 -5.20 42.74
C THR A 569 -0.54 -6.27 42.65
N TYR A 570 -1.40 -6.14 41.65
CA TYR A 570 -2.45 -7.07 41.29
C TYR A 570 -2.23 -7.48 39.83
N LEU A 571 -2.18 -8.78 39.53
CA LEU A 571 -2.07 -9.33 38.18
C LEU A 571 -2.94 -10.58 38.07
N GLU A 572 -3.92 -10.56 37.18
CA GLU A 572 -4.90 -11.64 37.02
C GLU A 572 -5.22 -11.86 35.53
N SER A 573 -5.28 -13.12 35.10
CA SER A 573 -5.58 -13.53 33.73
C SER A 573 -6.65 -14.61 33.69
N ARG A 574 -7.85 -14.24 33.21
CA ARG A 574 -9.01 -15.12 33.11
C ARG A 574 -9.22 -15.57 31.67
N ASN A 575 -9.45 -16.87 31.49
CA ASN A 575 -9.81 -17.46 30.21
C ASN A 575 -11.31 -17.78 30.18
N GLY A 576 -11.95 -17.55 29.03
CA GLY A 576 -13.38 -17.76 28.81
C GLY A 576 -13.62 -18.44 27.47
N ILE A 577 -14.47 -19.46 27.45
CA ILE A 577 -14.87 -20.17 26.23
C ILE A 577 -16.39 -20.12 26.17
N PHE A 578 -16.92 -19.32 25.26
CA PHE A 578 -18.36 -19.14 25.09
C PHE A 578 -18.81 -19.95 23.89
N ALA A 579 -19.33 -21.15 24.11
CA ALA A 579 -19.76 -22.07 23.05
C ALA A 579 -21.25 -21.91 22.73
N SER A 580 -21.61 -22.08 21.45
CA SER A 580 -22.99 -22.08 20.97
C SER A 580 -23.80 -23.18 21.66
N ASN A 581 -25.00 -22.86 22.13
CA ASN A 581 -25.98 -23.86 22.60
C ASN A 581 -26.41 -24.85 21.50
N ARG A 582 -26.13 -24.55 20.22
CA ARG A 582 -26.42 -25.41 19.06
C ARG A 582 -25.28 -26.38 18.68
N HIS A 583 -24.04 -26.11 19.09
CA HIS A 583 -22.85 -26.83 18.62
C HIS A 583 -21.98 -27.34 19.76
N LYS A 584 -21.72 -28.65 19.81
CA LYS A 584 -20.95 -29.25 20.91
C LYS A 584 -19.44 -29.07 20.70
N LEU A 585 -18.77 -28.53 21.72
CA LEU A 585 -17.31 -28.64 21.87
C LEU A 585 -16.90 -30.12 21.92
N VAL A 586 -15.73 -30.45 21.36
CA VAL A 586 -15.10 -31.76 21.57
C VAL A 586 -14.77 -31.92 23.05
N ASP A 587 -15.21 -33.03 23.67
CA ASP A 587 -15.08 -33.22 25.13
C ASP A 587 -13.62 -33.18 25.60
N ALA A 588 -12.69 -33.81 24.87
CA ALA A 588 -11.26 -33.79 25.17
C ALA A 588 -10.64 -32.38 25.08
N TYR A 589 -11.13 -31.52 24.17
CA TYR A 589 -10.73 -30.12 24.09
C TYR A 589 -11.28 -29.33 25.27
N ARG A 590 -12.57 -29.51 25.59
CA ARG A 590 -13.23 -28.89 26.75
C ARG A 590 -12.53 -29.24 28.07
N GLU A 591 -12.17 -30.50 28.27
CA GLU A 591 -11.38 -30.94 29.43
C GLU A 591 -9.98 -30.32 29.44
N THR A 592 -9.33 -30.21 28.27
CA THR A 592 -8.01 -29.59 28.13
C THR A 592 -8.02 -28.11 28.53
N VAL A 593 -8.93 -27.29 27.99
CA VAL A 593 -8.98 -25.85 28.32
C VAL A 593 -9.43 -25.58 29.76
N ILE A 594 -10.28 -26.41 30.34
CA ILE A 594 -10.60 -26.33 31.77
C ILE A 594 -9.36 -26.67 32.61
N ARG A 595 -8.67 -27.78 32.31
CA ARG A 595 -7.59 -28.32 33.15
C ARG A 595 -6.27 -27.54 33.06
N TYR A 596 -5.86 -27.16 31.85
CA TYR A 596 -4.55 -26.54 31.60
C TYR A 596 -4.61 -25.02 31.45
N TYR A 597 -5.77 -24.47 31.09
CA TYR A 597 -5.95 -23.04 30.84
C TYR A 597 -6.85 -22.35 31.88
N ASN A 598 -7.39 -23.10 32.85
CA ASN A 598 -8.36 -22.61 33.86
C ASN A 598 -9.54 -21.87 33.23
N ALA A 599 -10.00 -22.33 32.06
CA ALA A 599 -10.97 -21.59 31.25
C ALA A 599 -12.42 -21.79 31.73
N ASN A 600 -13.15 -20.68 31.91
CA ASN A 600 -14.57 -20.69 32.21
C ASN A 600 -15.37 -21.01 30.94
N VAL A 601 -15.77 -22.28 30.80
CA VAL A 601 -16.57 -22.74 29.65
C VAL A 601 -18.06 -22.49 29.92
N ARG A 602 -18.67 -21.55 29.19
CA ARG A 602 -20.12 -21.27 29.20
C ARG A 602 -20.77 -21.71 27.89
N SER A 603 -22.07 -21.97 27.93
CA SER A 603 -22.89 -22.08 26.72
C SER A 603 -23.75 -20.83 26.60
N LEU A 604 -23.76 -20.20 25.42
CA LEU A 604 -24.55 -19.01 25.09
C LEU A 604 -25.42 -19.27 23.84
N ASP A 605 -26.51 -18.53 23.73
CA ASP A 605 -27.30 -18.46 22.50
C ASP A 605 -26.84 -17.27 21.64
N PHE A 606 -25.95 -17.54 20.68
CA PHE A 606 -25.47 -16.50 19.76
C PHE A 606 -26.56 -15.97 18.82
N SER A 607 -27.69 -16.67 18.66
CA SER A 607 -28.83 -16.16 17.89
C SER A 607 -29.63 -15.08 18.63
N ASN A 608 -29.26 -14.75 19.87
CA ASN A 608 -29.51 -13.46 20.50
C ASN A 608 -28.18 -12.71 20.72
N PRO A 609 -27.65 -11.98 19.71
CA PRO A 609 -26.37 -11.28 19.79
C PRO A 609 -26.30 -10.23 20.90
N GLU A 610 -27.44 -9.64 21.31
CA GLU A 610 -27.49 -8.65 22.40
C GLU A 610 -27.29 -9.32 23.77
N ALA A 611 -28.02 -10.40 24.06
CA ALA A 611 -27.82 -11.17 25.29
C ALA A 611 -26.41 -11.78 25.34
N ALA A 612 -25.92 -12.32 24.23
CA ALA A 612 -24.58 -12.89 24.15
C ALA A 612 -23.47 -11.83 24.34
N ALA A 613 -23.62 -10.63 23.76
CA ALA A 613 -22.69 -9.53 23.97
C ALA A 613 -22.70 -9.06 25.43
N ASN A 614 -23.87 -8.93 26.05
CA ASN A 614 -24.00 -8.52 27.44
C ASN A 614 -23.33 -9.52 28.41
N GLU A 615 -23.51 -10.83 28.23
CA GLU A 615 -22.82 -11.87 29.02
C GLU A 615 -21.28 -11.80 28.87
N ILE A 616 -20.77 -11.64 27.64
CA ILE A 616 -19.33 -11.58 27.37
C ILE A 616 -18.72 -10.28 27.90
N ASN A 617 -19.41 -9.15 27.73
CA ASN A 617 -18.99 -7.85 28.23
C ASN A 617 -19.01 -7.79 29.76
N GLN A 618 -20.03 -8.37 30.41
CA GLN A 618 -20.07 -8.49 31.88
C GLN A 618 -18.89 -9.35 32.37
N TRP A 619 -18.65 -10.52 31.77
CA TRP A 619 -17.50 -11.36 32.12
C TRP A 619 -16.16 -10.63 31.94
N ALA A 620 -15.99 -9.88 30.84
CA ALA A 620 -14.76 -9.10 30.58
C ALA A 620 -14.62 -7.92 31.55
N SER A 621 -15.73 -7.27 31.93
CA SER A 621 -15.76 -6.21 32.92
C SER A 621 -15.38 -6.73 34.31
N ASP A 622 -15.95 -7.85 34.73
CA ASP A 622 -15.64 -8.52 36.00
C ASP A 622 -14.19 -9.00 36.04
N ALA A 623 -13.67 -9.55 34.93
CA ALA A 623 -12.28 -9.98 34.79
C ALA A 623 -11.27 -8.81 34.75
N THR A 624 -11.71 -7.61 34.35
CA THR A 624 -10.86 -6.41 34.26
C THR A 624 -11.19 -5.35 35.31
N HIS A 625 -11.93 -5.71 36.36
CA HIS A 625 -12.30 -4.84 37.48
C HIS A 625 -12.96 -3.51 37.01
N GLY A 626 -13.78 -3.60 35.97
CA GLY A 626 -14.50 -2.47 35.36
C GLY A 626 -13.69 -1.61 34.38
N VAL A 627 -12.42 -1.95 34.11
CA VAL A 627 -11.52 -1.15 33.24
C VAL A 627 -11.85 -1.36 31.75
N ILE A 628 -12.20 -2.57 31.32
CA ILE A 628 -12.71 -2.85 29.96
C ILE A 628 -14.17 -3.31 30.07
N LYS A 629 -15.09 -2.38 29.81
CA LYS A 629 -16.55 -2.59 29.96
C LYS A 629 -17.22 -3.20 28.73
N GLU A 630 -16.61 -3.07 27.57
CA GLU A 630 -17.12 -3.57 26.29
C GLU A 630 -15.95 -4.09 25.46
N VAL A 631 -16.06 -5.33 25.00
CA VAL A 631 -15.08 -6.09 24.19
C VAL A 631 -15.68 -6.66 22.91
N VAL A 632 -17.01 -6.78 22.84
CA VAL A 632 -17.81 -7.12 21.67
C VAL A 632 -19.09 -6.28 21.70
N SER A 633 -19.57 -5.84 20.55
CA SER A 633 -20.94 -5.29 20.44
C SER A 633 -21.87 -6.32 19.81
N SER A 634 -23.19 -6.14 19.97
CA SER A 634 -24.19 -7.03 19.37
C SER A 634 -24.11 -7.09 17.84
N GLN A 635 -23.53 -6.08 17.18
CA GLN A 635 -23.28 -6.07 15.73
C GLN A 635 -21.99 -6.81 15.31
N THR A 636 -21.12 -7.17 16.26
CA THR A 636 -19.89 -7.94 15.99
C THR A 636 -20.05 -9.44 16.19
N ILE A 637 -21.06 -9.88 16.95
CA ILE A 637 -21.38 -11.30 17.14
C ILE A 637 -22.21 -11.80 15.95
N ASN A 638 -21.75 -12.88 15.30
CA ASN A 638 -22.52 -13.56 14.26
C ASN A 638 -23.51 -14.55 14.92
N PRO A 639 -24.81 -14.56 14.54
CA PRO A 639 -25.78 -15.55 15.03
C PRO A 639 -25.36 -17.01 14.92
N GLU A 640 -24.57 -17.36 13.89
CA GLU A 640 -24.05 -18.71 13.65
C GLU A 640 -22.61 -18.90 14.17
N THR A 641 -22.14 -18.04 15.08
CA THR A 641 -20.88 -18.27 15.81
C THR A 641 -20.93 -19.61 16.56
N TYR A 642 -19.89 -20.43 16.39
CA TYR A 642 -19.78 -21.72 17.07
C TYR A 642 -19.15 -21.57 18.46
N VAL A 643 -18.11 -20.75 18.59
CA VAL A 643 -17.47 -20.46 19.87
C VAL A 643 -16.70 -19.13 19.82
N ILE A 644 -16.70 -18.38 20.92
CA ILE A 644 -15.80 -17.25 21.15
C ILE A 644 -14.79 -17.64 22.23
N ILE A 645 -13.50 -17.65 21.85
CA ILE A 645 -12.37 -17.97 22.72
C ILE A 645 -11.76 -16.65 23.21
N SER A 646 -11.77 -16.45 24.52
CA SER A 646 -11.50 -15.15 25.16
C SER A 646 -10.41 -15.25 26.23
N ASN A 647 -9.45 -14.32 26.23
CA ASN A 647 -8.62 -14.04 27.39
C ASN A 647 -8.91 -12.61 27.86
N ALA A 648 -8.95 -12.39 29.17
CA ALA A 648 -8.97 -11.08 29.80
C ALA A 648 -7.83 -10.99 30.81
N LEU A 649 -7.04 -9.93 30.76
CA LEU A 649 -5.87 -9.67 31.60
C LEU A 649 -6.04 -8.33 32.31
N TYR A 650 -5.76 -8.30 33.61
CA TYR A 650 -5.77 -7.09 34.44
C TYR A 650 -4.46 -6.94 35.21
N PHE A 651 -3.87 -5.75 35.17
CA PHE A 651 -2.67 -5.37 35.91
C PHE A 651 -2.90 -4.06 36.65
N LYS A 652 -2.45 -3.98 37.90
CA LYS A 652 -2.38 -2.74 38.67
C LYS A 652 -1.18 -2.79 39.60
N GLY A 653 -0.13 -2.04 39.29
CA GLY A 653 1.11 -1.97 40.07
C GLY A 653 1.41 -0.56 40.57
N LYS A 654 1.82 -0.43 41.84
CA LYS A 654 2.29 0.83 42.42
C LYS A 654 3.79 1.00 42.18
N TRP A 655 4.26 2.21 41.85
CA TRP A 655 5.70 2.46 41.70
C TRP A 655 6.47 2.22 43.00
N LYS A 656 7.68 1.66 42.89
CA LYS A 656 8.63 1.52 44.01
C LYS A 656 8.98 2.89 44.58
N SER A 657 9.44 3.77 43.70
CA SER A 657 9.67 5.20 43.92
C SER A 657 8.57 5.98 43.20
N ARG A 658 7.67 6.61 43.96
CA ARG A 658 6.52 7.33 43.42
C ARG A 658 6.87 8.77 43.08
N PHE A 659 6.26 9.29 42.04
CA PHE A 659 6.39 10.70 41.67
C PHE A 659 5.64 11.57 42.69
N ASP A 660 6.20 12.74 43.03
CA ASP A 660 5.46 13.72 43.82
C ASP A 660 4.55 14.52 42.88
N GLN A 661 3.23 14.43 43.10
CA GLN A 661 2.22 15.15 42.32
C GLN A 661 2.43 16.68 42.32
N ARG A 662 3.12 17.22 43.33
CA ARG A 662 3.50 18.64 43.42
C ARG A 662 4.63 19.02 42.44
N MET A 663 5.38 18.03 41.94
CA MET A 663 6.44 18.18 40.96
C MET A 663 5.98 17.90 39.52
N THR A 664 4.78 17.32 39.33
CA THR A 664 4.18 17.13 38.00
C THR A 664 3.93 18.48 37.32
N ASN A 665 4.64 18.76 36.23
CA ASN A 665 4.48 20.00 35.47
C ASN A 665 3.32 19.84 34.46
N PRO A 666 2.20 20.56 34.59
CA PRO A 666 0.98 20.30 33.82
C PRO A 666 1.08 20.63 32.32
N ASN A 667 2.07 21.42 31.89
CA ASN A 667 2.19 21.98 30.54
C ASN A 667 3.59 21.80 29.93
N LYS A 668 4.34 20.77 30.34
CA LYS A 668 5.70 20.56 29.82
C LYS A 668 5.66 19.98 28.40
N CYS A 669 6.64 20.35 27.59
CA CYS A 669 6.71 19.97 26.18
C CYS A 669 7.09 18.50 25.97
N PHE A 670 6.16 17.68 25.51
CA PHE A 670 6.44 16.39 24.89
C PHE A 670 6.74 16.60 23.39
N ARG A 671 7.84 16.02 22.89
CA ARG A 671 8.25 16.20 21.49
C ARG A 671 7.68 15.10 20.60
N THR A 672 7.02 15.49 19.52
CA THR A 672 6.49 14.60 18.49
C THR A 672 7.09 14.95 17.12
N ALA A 673 6.90 14.08 16.12
CA ALA A 673 7.29 14.37 14.73
C ALA A 673 6.58 15.61 14.13
N ASN A 674 5.49 16.09 14.75
CA ASN A 674 4.76 17.31 14.35
C ASN A 674 5.11 18.53 15.23
N GLY A 675 6.11 18.43 16.11
CA GLY A 675 6.49 19.47 17.05
C GLY A 675 6.05 19.19 18.50
N CYS A 676 5.94 20.25 19.28
CA CYS A 676 5.67 20.21 20.72
C CYS A 676 4.18 19.97 21.02
N VAL A 677 3.89 19.07 21.95
CA VAL A 677 2.57 18.87 22.57
C VAL A 677 2.71 19.11 24.08
N PRO A 678 1.92 20.01 24.71
CA PRO A 678 1.95 20.18 26.15
C PRO A 678 1.31 18.98 26.84
N VAL A 679 1.98 18.45 27.87
CA VAL A 679 1.50 17.32 28.68
C VAL A 679 1.75 17.57 30.17
N SER A 680 1.00 16.88 31.02
CA SER A 680 1.35 16.75 32.43
C SER A 680 2.54 15.78 32.57
N MET A 681 3.74 16.34 32.74
CA MET A 681 4.99 15.59 32.86
C MET A 681 5.31 15.36 34.33
N MET A 682 5.32 14.09 34.75
CA MET A 682 5.74 13.66 36.08
C MET A 682 7.27 13.69 36.14
N HIS A 683 7.83 14.08 37.29
CA HIS A 683 9.26 14.31 37.49
C HIS A 683 9.75 13.66 38.79
N ILE A 684 10.85 12.91 38.73
CA ILE A 684 11.54 12.35 39.90
C ILE A 684 13.07 12.37 39.68
N SER A 685 13.84 12.50 40.75
CA SER A 685 15.30 12.21 40.77
C SER A 685 15.50 11.05 41.73
N ASP A 686 15.94 9.90 41.23
CA ASP A 686 16.23 8.70 42.02
C ASP A 686 17.16 7.76 41.23
N ASN A 687 17.61 6.68 41.87
CA ASN A 687 18.45 5.66 41.28
C ASN A 687 17.60 4.62 40.53
N PHE A 688 17.82 4.54 39.21
CA PHE A 688 17.17 3.58 38.32
C PHE A 688 18.21 2.76 37.56
N TYR A 689 17.86 1.53 37.19
CA TYR A 689 18.66 0.75 36.24
C TYR A 689 18.48 1.33 34.83
N ASN A 690 19.54 1.92 34.28
CA ASN A 690 19.50 2.59 32.99
C ASN A 690 20.83 2.46 32.21
N ASN A 691 20.76 2.63 30.89
CA ASN A 691 21.94 2.81 30.04
C ASN A 691 21.57 3.37 28.64
N TYR A 692 22.53 3.93 27.92
CA TYR A 692 22.42 4.13 26.48
C TYR A 692 22.88 2.88 25.73
N ILE A 693 21.94 2.17 25.09
CA ILE A 693 22.22 0.93 24.37
C ILE A 693 22.41 1.26 22.89
N SER A 694 23.67 1.39 22.48
CA SER A 694 24.08 1.71 21.11
C SER A 694 23.54 0.73 20.06
N ARG A 695 23.38 -0.55 20.40
CA ARG A 695 22.83 -1.60 19.54
C ARG A 695 21.39 -1.37 19.05
N ILE A 696 20.63 -0.52 19.75
CA ILE A 696 19.26 -0.11 19.40
C ILE A 696 19.10 1.41 19.36
N SER A 697 20.22 2.15 19.32
CA SER A 697 20.29 3.63 19.32
C SER A 697 19.31 4.32 20.28
N SER A 698 19.20 3.80 21.51
CA SER A 698 18.19 4.24 22.48
C SER A 698 18.75 4.32 23.90
N TYR A 699 18.23 5.27 24.67
CA TYR A 699 18.36 5.29 26.12
C TYR A 699 17.29 4.38 26.72
N VAL A 700 17.66 3.51 27.65
CA VAL A 700 16.76 2.53 28.27
C VAL A 700 16.75 2.75 29.78
N VAL A 701 15.55 2.76 30.37
CA VAL A 701 15.34 2.93 31.82
C VAL A 701 14.34 1.88 32.30
N ASP A 702 14.71 1.14 33.34
CA ASP A 702 13.83 0.20 34.04
C ASP A 702 13.23 0.87 35.29
N ILE A 703 11.90 0.99 35.32
CA ILE A 703 11.15 1.64 36.40
C ILE A 703 10.44 0.57 37.24
N PRO A 704 10.97 0.17 38.42
CA PRO A 704 10.37 -0.90 39.20
C PRO A 704 9.05 -0.50 39.88
N TYR A 705 8.11 -1.44 39.90
CA TYR A 705 6.97 -1.42 40.83
C TYR A 705 7.40 -1.92 42.21
N GLN A 706 6.49 -1.88 43.19
CA GLN A 706 6.78 -2.29 44.58
C GLN A 706 7.04 -3.81 44.75
N ASP A 707 6.62 -4.64 43.79
CA ASP A 707 6.90 -6.08 43.74
C ASP A 707 7.79 -6.43 42.52
N LYS A 708 7.84 -7.69 42.07
CA LYS A 708 8.79 -8.22 41.06
C LYS A 708 8.67 -7.66 39.62
N PHE A 709 7.80 -6.68 39.38
CA PHE A 709 7.48 -6.16 38.04
C PHE A 709 8.14 -4.80 37.82
N SER A 710 8.32 -4.41 36.55
CA SER A 710 8.79 -3.08 36.17
C SER A 710 8.15 -2.57 34.86
N MET A 711 8.35 -1.29 34.55
CA MET A 711 8.10 -0.70 33.24
C MET A 711 9.43 -0.33 32.59
N LEU A 712 9.77 -0.98 31.48
CA LEU A 712 10.94 -0.64 30.67
C LEU A 712 10.59 0.46 29.67
N LEU A 713 11.17 1.65 29.84
CA LEU A 713 11.11 2.72 28.84
C LEU A 713 12.29 2.60 27.87
N ILE A 714 12.01 2.69 26.58
CA ILE A 714 13.01 2.71 25.50
C ILE A 714 12.83 4.01 24.71
N LEU A 715 13.72 4.96 24.93
CA LEU A 715 13.71 6.29 24.33
C LEU A 715 14.73 6.36 23.18
N PRO A 716 14.30 6.38 21.90
CA PRO A 716 15.22 6.53 20.77
C PRO A 716 16.03 7.82 20.85
N SER A 717 17.27 7.78 20.38
CA SER A 717 18.07 8.98 20.13
C SER A 717 17.40 9.89 19.08
N ILE A 718 17.81 11.16 19.02
CA ILE A 718 17.28 12.17 18.08
C ILE A 718 17.48 11.75 16.60
N GLU A 719 18.48 10.91 16.33
CA GLU A 719 18.80 10.37 15.00
C GLU A 719 18.07 9.05 14.70
N SER A 720 17.47 8.43 15.72
CA SER A 720 16.73 7.17 15.65
C SER A 720 15.22 7.39 15.52
N SER A 721 14.45 6.30 15.40
CA SER A 721 12.99 6.33 15.38
C SER A 721 12.42 5.06 16.00
N VAL A 722 11.19 5.13 16.52
CA VAL A 722 10.52 3.96 17.14
C VAL A 722 10.46 2.76 16.19
N ARG A 723 10.30 2.97 14.87
CA ARG A 723 10.40 1.88 13.86
C ARG A 723 11.79 1.23 13.86
N ALA A 724 12.86 2.02 13.84
CA ALA A 724 14.23 1.50 13.85
C ALA A 724 14.49 0.72 15.15
N VAL A 725 14.06 1.26 16.30
CA VAL A 725 14.12 0.58 17.59
C VAL A 725 13.39 -0.77 17.55
N LEU A 726 12.15 -0.84 17.04
CA LEU A 726 11.39 -2.10 16.95
C LEU A 726 12.08 -3.14 16.05
N ARG A 727 12.69 -2.71 14.95
CA ARG A 727 13.49 -3.58 14.05
C ARG A 727 14.75 -4.10 14.76
N ASP A 728 15.49 -3.22 15.42
CA ASP A 728 16.80 -3.54 15.99
C ASP A 728 16.66 -4.34 17.30
N PHE A 729 15.61 -4.07 18.08
CA PHE A 729 15.23 -4.81 19.29
C PHE A 729 14.80 -6.25 18.96
N ALA A 730 14.21 -6.50 17.78
CA ALA A 730 13.88 -7.87 17.32
C ALA A 730 15.11 -8.74 17.03
N THR A 731 16.31 -8.15 16.96
CA THR A 731 17.57 -8.88 16.71
C THR A 731 18.40 -9.16 17.97
N HIS A 732 17.90 -8.78 19.15
CA HIS A 732 18.61 -8.87 20.44
C HIS A 732 17.76 -9.55 21.51
N ARG A 733 18.38 -10.28 22.45
CA ARG A 733 17.62 -10.83 23.58
C ARG A 733 17.31 -9.72 24.59
N LEU A 734 16.07 -9.68 25.10
CA LEU A 734 15.69 -8.76 26.18
C LEU A 734 16.62 -8.90 27.41
N ASN A 735 17.02 -10.12 27.75
CA ASN A 735 17.93 -10.36 28.86
C ASN A 735 19.32 -9.74 28.64
N ASP A 736 19.85 -9.75 27.40
CA ASP A 736 21.11 -9.09 27.05
C ASP A 736 21.00 -7.56 27.24
N ILE A 737 19.84 -7.00 26.90
CA ILE A 737 19.52 -5.58 27.06
C ILE A 737 19.40 -5.20 28.54
N LEU A 738 18.70 -6.00 29.35
CA LEU A 738 18.57 -5.79 30.79
C LEU A 738 19.92 -5.93 31.52
N ALA A 739 20.75 -6.89 31.11
CA ALA A 739 22.11 -7.09 31.64
C ALA A 739 23.08 -5.94 31.30
N MET A 740 22.73 -5.04 30.38
CA MET A 740 23.49 -3.82 30.08
C MET A 740 23.06 -2.61 30.93
N LEU A 741 22.00 -2.69 31.73
CA LEU A 741 21.52 -1.58 32.55
C LEU A 741 22.31 -1.45 33.85
N ASN A 742 22.76 -0.23 34.16
CA ASN A 742 23.50 0.08 35.37
C ASN A 742 22.63 0.91 36.32
N ASN A 743 22.66 0.62 37.62
CA ASN A 743 21.96 1.44 38.60
C ASN A 743 22.69 2.79 38.78
N SER A 744 22.01 3.89 38.48
CA SER A 744 22.56 5.25 38.67
C SER A 744 21.44 6.28 38.89
N GLU A 745 21.76 7.37 39.58
CA GLU A 745 20.84 8.48 39.78
C GLU A 745 20.58 9.22 38.45
N ILE A 746 19.30 9.33 38.09
CA ILE A 746 18.85 10.09 36.92
C ILE A 746 17.63 10.95 37.27
N VAL A 747 17.52 12.10 36.60
CA VAL A 747 16.27 12.86 36.53
C VAL A 747 15.39 12.21 35.48
N LEU A 748 14.35 11.51 35.92
CA LEU A 748 13.38 10.82 35.08
C LEU A 748 12.13 11.69 34.91
N GLU A 749 11.79 11.96 33.64
CA GLU A 749 10.59 12.69 33.26
C GLU A 749 9.74 11.84 32.31
N ILE A 750 8.49 11.60 32.69
CA ILE A 750 7.53 10.76 31.95
C ILE A 750 6.15 11.44 31.93
N PRO A 751 5.42 11.46 30.81
CA PRO A 751 4.05 11.96 30.81
C PRO A 751 3.14 11.12 31.71
N LYS A 752 2.20 11.77 32.38
CA LYS A 752 0.96 11.16 32.87
C LYS A 752 0.03 10.93 31.67
N PHE A 753 -0.45 9.70 31.45
CA PHE A 753 -1.29 9.38 30.29
C PHE A 753 -2.35 8.32 30.57
N SER A 754 -3.47 8.39 29.84
CA SER A 754 -4.47 7.33 29.73
C SER A 754 -4.91 7.21 28.27
N PHE A 755 -5.03 5.99 27.75
CA PHE A 755 -5.66 5.73 26.46
C PHE A 755 -6.18 4.29 26.34
N GLU A 756 -7.15 4.10 25.43
CA GLU A 756 -7.64 2.80 24.96
C GLU A 756 -7.15 2.54 23.53
N TYR A 757 -6.99 1.26 23.18
CA TYR A 757 -6.65 0.83 21.83
C TYR A 757 -7.43 -0.43 21.45
N THR A 758 -7.91 -0.51 20.21
CA THR A 758 -8.70 -1.65 19.71
C THR A 758 -8.23 -2.00 18.30
N VAL A 759 -8.04 -3.29 18.02
CA VAL A 759 -7.62 -3.80 16.70
C VAL A 759 -8.17 -5.21 16.44
N ASP A 760 -8.48 -5.55 15.19
CA ASP A 760 -8.58 -6.95 14.76
C ASP A 760 -7.19 -7.46 14.34
N LEU A 761 -6.67 -8.43 15.10
CA LEU A 761 -5.35 -9.00 14.86
C LEU A 761 -5.30 -9.89 13.62
N ALA A 762 -6.43 -10.32 13.05
CA ALA A 762 -6.47 -11.25 11.93
C ALA A 762 -5.66 -10.78 10.71
N MET A 763 -5.57 -9.47 10.44
CA MET A 763 -4.73 -8.94 9.36
C MET A 763 -3.24 -8.90 9.71
N ARG A 764 -2.88 -8.59 10.96
CA ARG A 764 -1.48 -8.48 11.41
C ARG A 764 -0.84 -9.86 11.59
N LEU A 765 -1.60 -10.83 12.10
CA LEU A 765 -1.17 -12.24 12.26
C LEU A 765 -0.93 -12.94 10.91
N LYS A 766 -1.65 -12.56 9.86
CA LYS A 766 -1.47 -13.06 8.48
C LYS A 766 -0.17 -12.61 7.81
N GLN A 767 0.43 -11.52 8.28
CA GLN A 767 1.59 -10.87 7.66
C GLN A 767 2.92 -11.47 8.16
N GLU A 768 3.98 -11.23 7.39
CA GLU A 768 5.36 -11.48 7.85
C GLU A 768 5.64 -10.63 9.10
N PRO A 769 6.34 -11.14 10.13
CA PRO A 769 7.02 -12.45 10.19
C PRO A 769 6.17 -13.58 10.83
N LEU A 770 4.86 -13.35 11.10
CA LEU A 770 4.03 -14.25 11.90
C LEU A 770 3.28 -15.32 11.08
N ASN A 771 2.78 -14.95 9.89
CA ASN A 771 2.27 -15.88 8.87
C ASN A 771 1.13 -16.85 9.26
N VAL A 772 0.36 -16.54 10.29
CA VAL A 772 -0.85 -17.29 10.66
C VAL A 772 -1.97 -16.97 9.69
N ARG A 773 -2.23 -17.84 8.71
CA ARG A 773 -3.09 -17.57 7.54
C ARG A 773 -4.25 -18.55 7.40
N GLU A 774 -4.00 -19.85 7.52
CA GLU A 774 -4.94 -20.92 7.21
C GLU A 774 -6.11 -21.01 8.20
N VAL A 775 -5.86 -20.75 9.49
CA VAL A 775 -6.89 -20.73 10.54
C VAL A 775 -7.97 -19.67 10.32
N PHE A 776 -7.68 -18.67 9.49
CA PHE A 776 -8.56 -17.57 9.09
C PHE A 776 -9.01 -17.68 7.62
N GLY A 777 -8.99 -18.88 7.04
CA GLY A 777 -9.26 -19.13 5.63
C GLY A 777 -10.05 -20.42 5.38
N ALA A 778 -10.38 -20.68 4.10
CA ALA A 778 -11.30 -21.75 3.70
C ALA A 778 -10.87 -23.18 4.10
N ASN A 779 -9.58 -23.38 4.40
CA ASN A 779 -8.99 -24.67 4.74
C ASN A 779 -8.77 -24.83 6.26
N ALA A 780 -9.36 -23.97 7.09
CA ALA A 780 -9.16 -23.97 8.53
C ALA A 780 -9.55 -25.31 9.18
N ASN A 781 -8.57 -26.04 9.72
CA ASN A 781 -8.81 -27.29 10.42
C ASN A 781 -8.93 -27.04 11.93
N LEU A 782 -10.15 -26.70 12.36
CA LEU A 782 -10.54 -26.51 13.77
C LEU A 782 -11.42 -27.66 14.29
N SER A 783 -11.33 -28.84 13.66
CA SER A 783 -12.12 -30.04 13.98
C SER A 783 -11.87 -30.60 15.39
N GLY A 784 -10.76 -30.22 16.03
CA GLY A 784 -10.49 -30.53 17.43
C GLY A 784 -11.26 -29.64 18.43
N ILE A 785 -11.84 -28.52 17.99
CA ILE A 785 -12.62 -27.61 18.85
C ILE A 785 -14.11 -27.96 18.81
N ILE A 786 -14.70 -28.09 17.61
CA ILE A 786 -16.14 -28.34 17.39
C ILE A 786 -16.35 -29.68 16.69
N GLN A 787 -17.27 -30.50 17.19
CA GLN A 787 -17.58 -31.80 16.60
C GLN A 787 -18.25 -31.66 15.22
N ASN A 788 -17.73 -32.39 14.23
CA ASN A 788 -18.31 -32.57 12.90
C ASN A 788 -18.62 -31.27 12.09
N ALA A 789 -17.96 -30.16 12.41
CA ALA A 789 -18.21 -28.87 11.77
C ALA A 789 -16.95 -28.27 11.11
N ASN A 790 -17.08 -27.87 9.85
CA ASN A 790 -16.06 -27.10 9.14
C ASN A 790 -16.11 -25.65 9.69
N ALA A 791 -15.00 -25.16 10.27
CA ALA A 791 -14.99 -23.88 10.99
C ALA A 791 -13.66 -23.11 10.86
N MET A 792 -13.75 -21.78 10.85
CA MET A 792 -12.61 -20.83 10.77
C MET A 792 -12.70 -19.73 11.82
N VAL A 793 -11.58 -19.13 12.20
CA VAL A 793 -11.57 -17.85 12.95
C VAL A 793 -11.92 -16.72 11.99
N ASN A 794 -12.99 -15.95 12.28
CA ASN A 794 -13.39 -14.81 11.44
C ASN A 794 -12.53 -13.56 11.74
N SER A 795 -12.36 -13.27 13.02
CA SER A 795 -11.65 -12.11 13.56
C SER A 795 -11.06 -12.46 14.93
N MET A 796 -10.06 -11.68 15.33
CA MET A 796 -9.40 -11.79 16.62
C MET A 796 -9.30 -10.39 17.23
N LEU A 797 -10.43 -9.93 17.77
CA LEU A 797 -10.57 -8.59 18.36
C LEU A 797 -9.74 -8.49 19.63
N HIS A 798 -8.82 -7.54 19.67
CA HIS A 798 -7.99 -7.23 20.81
C HIS A 798 -8.23 -5.79 21.24
N LYS A 799 -8.63 -5.61 22.50
CA LYS A 799 -8.83 -4.30 23.13
C LYS A 799 -7.96 -4.17 24.36
N THR A 800 -7.36 -3.00 24.55
CA THR A 800 -6.49 -2.69 25.68
C THR A 800 -6.79 -1.31 26.24
N LYS A 801 -6.40 -1.12 27.51
CA LYS A 801 -6.41 0.17 28.19
C LYS A 801 -5.17 0.30 29.07
N ILE A 802 -4.61 1.49 29.15
CA ILE A 802 -3.57 1.82 30.12
C ILE A 802 -3.84 3.20 30.72
N GLU A 803 -3.55 3.33 32.02
CA GLU A 803 -3.58 4.56 32.80
C GLU A 803 -2.30 4.60 33.64
N VAL A 804 -1.47 5.62 33.45
CA VAL A 804 -0.17 5.81 34.11
C VAL A 804 -0.19 7.13 34.86
N ASP A 805 0.09 7.09 36.17
CA ASP A 805 0.08 8.26 37.06
C ASP A 805 1.20 8.23 38.11
N GLU A 806 1.18 9.21 39.02
CA GLU A 806 2.20 9.38 40.05
C GLU A 806 2.25 8.23 41.06
N GLN A 807 1.17 7.46 41.21
CA GLN A 807 1.08 6.33 42.13
C GLN A 807 1.49 5.00 41.48
N GLY A 808 1.23 4.83 40.19
CA GLY A 808 1.50 3.57 39.49
C GLY A 808 0.95 3.50 38.07
N THR A 809 0.66 2.26 37.66
CA THR A 809 0.02 1.93 36.38
C THR A 809 -1.18 1.02 36.63
N VAL A 810 -2.29 1.31 35.97
CA VAL A 810 -3.40 0.38 35.75
C VAL A 810 -3.42 0.03 34.27
N ALA A 811 -3.44 -1.26 33.93
CA ALA A 811 -3.53 -1.74 32.57
C ALA A 811 -4.51 -2.90 32.46
N ALA A 812 -5.19 -3.02 31.33
CA ALA A 812 -6.07 -4.14 31.05
C ALA A 812 -6.01 -4.51 29.56
N ALA A 813 -6.30 -5.78 29.26
CA ALA A 813 -6.45 -6.29 27.92
C ALA A 813 -7.56 -7.33 27.83
N ALA A 814 -8.19 -7.44 26.67
CA ALA A 814 -9.08 -8.53 26.30
C ALA A 814 -8.81 -8.96 24.85
N THR A 815 -8.79 -10.27 24.60
CA THR A 815 -8.55 -10.87 23.28
C THR A 815 -9.61 -11.92 22.97
N ASN A 816 -10.49 -11.62 22.02
CA ASN A 816 -11.63 -12.46 21.62
C ASN A 816 -11.43 -12.98 20.19
N ALA A 817 -11.20 -14.28 20.03
CA ALA A 817 -11.21 -14.95 18.73
C ALA A 817 -12.58 -15.59 18.48
N MET A 818 -13.24 -15.21 17.38
CA MET A 818 -14.57 -15.71 17.02
C MET A 818 -14.49 -16.80 15.97
N ILE A 819 -14.94 -18.01 16.29
CA ILE A 819 -14.95 -19.16 15.37
C ILE A 819 -16.36 -19.33 14.78
N ILE A 820 -16.44 -19.40 13.46
CA ILE A 820 -17.68 -19.45 12.65
C ILE A 820 -17.62 -20.61 11.63
N PRO A 821 -18.76 -21.05 11.06
CA PRO A 821 -18.78 -21.98 9.93
C PRO A 821 -17.94 -21.54 8.74
N LEU A 822 -17.38 -22.53 8.03
CA LEU A 822 -16.68 -22.36 6.76
C LEU A 822 -17.67 -22.15 5.60
N MET A 823 -18.21 -20.92 5.54
CA MET A 823 -19.35 -20.48 4.72
C MET A 823 -20.69 -21.14 5.14
N GLN A 824 -21.86 -20.54 4.98
CA GLN A 824 -22.34 -19.47 4.08
C GLN A 824 -21.72 -18.06 4.23
N PRO A 825 -21.85 -17.20 3.20
CA PRO A 825 -21.19 -15.89 3.14
C PRO A 825 -21.72 -14.86 4.16
N LEU A 826 -20.94 -13.78 4.26
CA LEU A 826 -21.10 -12.64 5.17
C LEU A 826 -22.56 -12.17 5.35
N THR A 827 -23.17 -12.50 6.48
CA THR A 827 -24.53 -12.02 6.84
C THR A 827 -24.49 -10.55 7.23
N ILE A 828 -24.51 -9.66 6.24
CA ILE A 828 -24.77 -8.24 6.50
C ILE A 828 -26.24 -8.13 6.91
N THR A 829 -26.49 -7.86 8.20
CA THR A 829 -27.78 -7.34 8.66
C THR A 829 -27.97 -5.93 8.09
N ALA A 830 -28.58 -5.89 6.92
CA ALA A 830 -29.70 -4.99 6.69
C ALA A 830 -30.97 -5.78 7.04
N ASP A 831 -31.85 -5.21 7.85
CA ASP A 831 -33.05 -5.90 8.34
C ASP A 831 -34.17 -5.99 7.29
N GLN A 832 -33.79 -6.15 6.02
CA GLN A 832 -34.65 -6.30 4.86
C GLN A 832 -34.08 -7.38 3.91
N LEU A 833 -34.52 -8.62 4.14
CA LEU A 833 -34.63 -9.71 3.17
C LEU A 833 -33.41 -10.00 2.26
N ILE A 834 -32.54 -10.91 2.70
CA ILE A 834 -31.71 -11.69 1.78
C ILE A 834 -32.57 -12.86 1.28
N GLU A 835 -33.01 -12.79 0.02
CA GLU A 835 -33.86 -13.81 -0.60
C GLU A 835 -33.03 -15.01 -1.11
N PRO A 836 -33.59 -16.25 -1.15
CA PRO A 836 -32.86 -17.45 -1.60
C PRO A 836 -32.32 -17.42 -3.04
N GLU A 837 -32.76 -16.45 -3.84
CA GLU A 837 -32.37 -16.30 -5.25
C GLU A 837 -31.17 -15.36 -5.48
N LEU A 838 -30.67 -14.70 -4.41
CA LEU A 838 -29.59 -13.70 -4.50
C LEU A 838 -28.29 -14.31 -5.07
N ARG A 839 -27.86 -13.81 -6.24
CA ARG A 839 -26.70 -14.35 -6.98
C ARG A 839 -25.38 -13.64 -6.73
N LEU A 840 -25.39 -12.37 -6.35
CA LEU A 840 -24.20 -11.52 -6.29
C LEU A 840 -24.40 -10.34 -5.34
N ILE A 841 -23.33 -9.92 -4.64
CA ILE A 841 -23.31 -8.73 -3.78
C ILE A 841 -22.09 -7.88 -4.16
N PHE A 842 -22.31 -6.59 -4.42
CA PHE A 842 -21.24 -5.61 -4.59
C PHE A 842 -21.10 -4.76 -3.33
N LEU A 843 -19.88 -4.67 -2.80
CA LEU A 843 -19.55 -3.85 -1.65
C LEU A 843 -18.54 -2.77 -2.06
N ASN A 844 -18.89 -1.51 -1.80
CA ASN A 844 -18.01 -0.36 -1.96
C ASN A 844 -18.01 0.43 -0.64
N THR A 845 -16.85 0.87 -0.18
CA THR A 845 -16.67 1.61 1.08
C THR A 845 -15.72 2.76 0.84
N LEU A 846 -16.21 3.98 1.08
CA LEU A 846 -15.43 5.21 0.95
C LEU A 846 -15.13 5.77 2.34
N TYR A 847 -13.85 5.95 2.66
CA TYR A 847 -13.39 6.55 3.91
C TYR A 847 -12.70 7.88 3.62
N PHE A 848 -13.11 8.93 4.32
CA PHE A 848 -12.55 10.27 4.21
C PHE A 848 -12.10 10.78 5.57
N LYS A 849 -10.88 11.33 5.62
CA LYS A 849 -10.29 11.96 6.79
C LYS A 849 -9.56 13.22 6.35
N GLY A 850 -10.16 14.38 6.59
CA GLY A 850 -9.65 15.68 6.14
C GLY A 850 -9.43 16.62 7.31
N LYS A 851 -8.20 17.10 7.52
CA LYS A 851 -7.89 18.14 8.52
C LYS A 851 -8.21 19.52 7.99
N TRP A 852 -8.81 20.39 8.81
CA TRP A 852 -9.10 21.78 8.42
C TRP A 852 -7.82 22.57 8.11
N LYS A 853 -7.88 23.47 7.12
CA LYS A 853 -6.82 24.46 6.85
C LYS A 853 -6.66 25.44 8.02
N THR A 854 -7.76 25.73 8.72
CA THR A 854 -7.80 26.50 9.97
C THR A 854 -8.58 25.70 11.01
N VAL A 855 -7.93 25.31 12.09
CA VAL A 855 -8.51 24.53 13.20
C VAL A 855 -9.54 25.39 13.95
N PHE A 856 -10.67 24.80 14.34
CA PHE A 856 -11.68 25.46 15.17
C PHE A 856 -11.31 25.36 16.66
N GLN A 857 -11.81 26.30 17.46
CA GLN A 857 -11.70 26.29 18.92
C GLN A 857 -12.99 25.71 19.51
N GLN A 858 -12.87 24.81 20.49
CA GLN A 858 -14.03 24.30 21.22
C GLN A 858 -14.70 25.43 22.00
N ILE A 859 -16.03 25.51 21.94
CA ILE A 859 -16.80 26.35 22.87
C ILE A 859 -16.99 25.54 24.16
N PRO A 860 -16.58 26.04 25.35
CA PRO A 860 -16.59 25.24 26.58
C PRO A 860 -17.97 24.80 27.09
N GLU A 861 -19.03 25.51 26.69
CA GLU A 861 -20.41 25.25 27.11
C GLU A 861 -21.28 24.86 25.90
N PRO A 862 -22.12 23.82 26.00
CA PRO A 862 -23.07 23.46 24.95
C PRO A 862 -24.04 24.61 24.62
N LYS A 863 -24.10 25.00 23.34
CA LYS A 863 -24.98 26.07 22.85
C LYS A 863 -26.28 25.52 22.27
N CYS A 864 -27.27 26.41 22.13
CA CYS A 864 -28.57 26.07 21.56
C CYS A 864 -28.51 25.80 20.05
N PHE A 865 -28.86 24.59 19.64
CA PHE A 865 -29.22 24.24 18.27
C PHE A 865 -30.76 24.15 18.13
N GLN A 866 -31.34 24.93 17.22
CA GLN A 866 -32.78 25.02 17.00
C GLN A 866 -33.24 23.96 15.99
N THR A 867 -33.74 22.81 16.46
CA THR A 867 -34.26 21.72 15.60
C THR A 867 -35.63 22.04 15.00
N THR A 868 -36.45 22.80 15.74
CA THR A 868 -37.64 23.53 15.27
C THR A 868 -37.58 24.95 15.87
N PRO A 869 -38.47 25.90 15.50
CA PRO A 869 -38.52 27.21 16.14
C PRO A 869 -38.61 27.14 17.68
N ASP A 870 -39.39 26.18 18.17
CA ASP A 870 -39.72 25.99 19.59
C ASP A 870 -38.78 24.99 20.31
N THR A 871 -38.01 24.18 19.56
CA THR A 871 -37.20 23.09 20.11
C THR A 871 -35.71 23.38 20.04
N CYS A 872 -35.17 23.94 21.13
CA CYS A 872 -33.74 24.06 21.39
C CYS A 872 -33.17 22.76 21.98
N ILE A 873 -32.02 22.30 21.49
CA ILE A 873 -31.20 21.27 22.15
C ILE A 873 -29.82 21.84 22.53
N PRO A 874 -29.25 21.47 23.69
CA PRO A 874 -27.83 21.72 23.97
C PRO A 874 -26.95 20.97 22.96
N THR A 875 -25.89 21.59 22.48
CA THR A 875 -25.00 21.00 21.47
C THR A 875 -23.59 21.55 21.61
N ASP A 876 -22.59 20.67 21.57
CA ASP A 876 -21.17 21.06 21.49
C ASP A 876 -20.93 21.79 20.17
N MET A 877 -20.69 23.09 20.25
CA MET A 877 -20.32 23.93 19.10
C MET A 877 -18.81 24.16 19.11
N MET A 878 -18.25 24.34 17.92
CA MET A 878 -16.88 24.80 17.70
C MET A 878 -16.91 26.11 16.92
N SER A 879 -15.95 27.00 17.17
CA SER A 879 -15.89 28.35 16.59
C SER A 879 -14.52 28.70 16.01
N VAL A 880 -14.51 29.41 14.89
CA VAL A 880 -13.27 29.92 14.27
C VAL A 880 -13.46 31.32 13.71
N THR A 881 -12.57 32.25 14.07
CA THR A 881 -12.52 33.60 13.47
C THR A 881 -11.40 33.65 12.44
N GLN A 882 -11.75 33.70 11.16
CA GLN A 882 -10.80 33.70 10.04
C GLN A 882 -11.45 34.25 8.76
N THR A 883 -10.65 34.60 7.76
CA THR A 883 -11.14 34.81 6.39
C THR A 883 -11.61 33.49 5.77
N PHE A 884 -12.87 33.43 5.35
CA PHE A 884 -13.44 32.32 4.59
C PHE A 884 -14.11 32.83 3.30
N ASN A 885 -14.21 31.93 2.33
CA ASN A 885 -14.96 32.15 1.09
C ASN A 885 -16.46 32.02 1.40
N ILE A 886 -17.22 33.11 1.29
CA ILE A 886 -18.67 33.11 1.57
C ILE A 886 -19.50 33.74 0.45
N SER A 887 -20.76 33.32 0.35
CA SER A 887 -21.78 34.03 -0.42
C SER A 887 -23.15 33.96 0.27
N TYR A 888 -24.02 34.93 -0.03
CA TYR A 888 -25.42 34.89 0.33
C TYR A 888 -26.25 34.83 -0.96
N VAL A 889 -27.02 33.76 -1.12
CA VAL A 889 -27.86 33.56 -2.31
C VAL A 889 -29.29 33.89 -1.93
N THR A 890 -29.69 35.16 -2.15
CA THR A 890 -31.01 35.70 -1.76
C THR A 890 -32.18 34.84 -2.27
N SER A 891 -32.09 34.31 -3.49
CA SER A 891 -33.13 33.45 -4.09
C SER A 891 -33.21 32.03 -3.50
N LEU A 892 -32.21 31.62 -2.73
CA LEU A 892 -32.23 30.41 -1.89
C LEU A 892 -32.45 30.73 -0.41
N GLN A 893 -32.50 32.02 -0.02
CA GLN A 893 -32.55 32.47 1.38
C GLN A 893 -31.51 31.76 2.26
N ALA A 894 -30.29 31.54 1.73
CA ALA A 894 -29.24 30.73 2.36
C ALA A 894 -27.83 31.35 2.24
N GLN A 895 -27.04 31.14 3.29
CA GLN A 895 -25.60 31.46 3.33
C GLN A 895 -24.78 30.22 2.96
N PHE A 896 -23.75 30.43 2.15
CA PHE A 896 -22.78 29.42 1.74
C PHE A 896 -21.41 29.79 2.29
N VAL A 897 -20.72 28.82 2.91
CA VAL A 897 -19.39 29.01 3.50
C VAL A 897 -18.49 27.86 3.08
N GLU A 898 -17.42 28.13 2.32
CA GLU A 898 -16.39 27.15 2.03
C GLU A 898 -15.36 27.11 3.16
N VAL A 899 -15.29 25.98 3.86
CA VAL A 899 -14.32 25.63 4.89
C VAL A 899 -13.27 24.70 4.27
N PRO A 900 -12.09 25.19 3.87
CA PRO A 900 -11.09 24.38 3.18
C PRO A 900 -10.35 23.41 4.11
N TYR A 901 -9.99 22.24 3.58
CA TYR A 901 -9.06 21.31 4.23
C TYR A 901 -7.60 21.66 3.87
N GLN A 902 -6.65 21.00 4.55
CA GLN A 902 -5.20 21.10 4.30
C GLN A 902 -4.81 20.51 2.94
N GLU A 903 -5.53 19.48 2.50
CA GLU A 903 -5.41 18.85 1.18
C GLU A 903 -6.29 19.57 0.14
N LYS A 904 -6.41 19.04 -1.08
CA LYS A 904 -7.17 19.69 -2.15
C LYS A 904 -8.68 19.82 -1.92
N TYR A 905 -9.23 19.15 -0.92
CA TYR A 905 -10.67 19.15 -0.61
C TYR A 905 -11.14 20.42 0.13
N SER A 906 -12.45 20.68 0.08
CA SER A 906 -13.17 21.67 0.91
C SER A 906 -14.53 21.13 1.35
N MET A 907 -15.06 21.62 2.49
CA MET A 907 -16.47 21.49 2.85
C MET A 907 -17.21 22.79 2.54
N LEU A 908 -18.24 22.75 1.71
CA LEU A 908 -19.21 23.83 1.54
C LEU A 908 -20.37 23.62 2.52
N VAL A 909 -20.56 24.55 3.45
CA VAL A 909 -21.64 24.53 4.45
C VAL A 909 -22.77 25.45 3.98
N ILE A 910 -24.00 24.94 3.98
CA ILE A 910 -25.20 25.59 3.43
C ILE A 910 -26.19 25.84 4.57
N ILE A 911 -26.24 27.08 5.06
CA ILE A 911 -26.98 27.49 6.25
C ILE A 911 -28.23 28.28 5.82
N PRO A 912 -29.45 27.76 6.08
CA PRO A 912 -30.69 28.50 5.85
C PRO A 912 -30.77 29.77 6.70
N THR A 913 -31.38 30.84 6.19
CA THR A 913 -31.82 31.97 7.03
C THR A 913 -33.02 31.58 7.91
N PRO A 914 -33.35 32.35 8.96
CA PRO A 914 -34.53 32.09 9.80
C PRO A 914 -35.89 32.12 9.06
N GLU A 915 -35.94 32.71 7.87
CA GLU A 915 -37.14 32.82 7.03
C GLU A 915 -37.46 31.53 6.24
N THR A 916 -36.49 30.61 6.12
CA THR A 916 -36.61 29.38 5.33
C THR A 916 -36.09 28.16 6.12
N ASN A 917 -36.03 26.99 5.47
CA ASN A 917 -35.53 25.76 6.06
C ASN A 917 -34.77 24.91 5.04
N VAL A 918 -33.89 24.03 5.51
CA VAL A 918 -33.02 23.22 4.65
C VAL A 918 -33.76 22.39 3.59
N LYS A 919 -35.02 21.99 3.82
CA LYS A 919 -35.83 21.26 2.82
C LYS A 919 -36.27 22.16 1.67
N GLN A 920 -36.56 23.44 1.92
CA GLN A 920 -36.82 24.44 0.87
C GLN A 920 -35.54 24.80 0.11
N VAL A 921 -34.43 25.04 0.83
CA VAL A 921 -33.12 25.31 0.21
C VAL A 921 -32.72 24.18 -0.74
N LEU A 922 -32.77 22.92 -0.29
CA LEU A 922 -32.41 21.76 -1.10
C LEU A 922 -33.42 21.43 -2.22
N ARG A 923 -34.71 21.80 -2.06
CA ARG A 923 -35.69 21.71 -3.17
C ARG A 923 -35.35 22.70 -4.29
N ASN A 924 -34.83 23.87 -3.94
CA ASN A 924 -34.55 24.94 -4.89
C ASN A 924 -33.13 24.86 -5.46
N LEU A 925 -32.16 24.31 -4.72
CA LEU A 925 -30.74 24.23 -5.09
C LEU A 925 -30.47 23.67 -6.50
N PRO A 926 -31.16 22.61 -7.00
CA PRO A 926 -30.92 22.09 -8.35
C PRO A 926 -31.20 23.06 -9.51
N PHE A 927 -31.94 24.15 -9.26
CA PHE A 927 -32.18 25.21 -10.25
C PHE A 927 -31.04 26.25 -10.31
N TYR A 928 -29.98 26.07 -9.51
CA TYR A 928 -28.81 26.95 -9.46
C TYR A 928 -27.54 26.13 -9.72
N SER A 929 -26.65 26.66 -10.57
CA SER A 929 -25.35 26.02 -10.83
C SER A 929 -24.45 26.13 -9.60
N LEU A 930 -23.99 24.99 -9.09
CA LEU A 930 -23.07 24.92 -7.96
C LEU A 930 -21.74 25.64 -8.28
N ASP A 931 -21.23 25.54 -9.51
CA ASP A 931 -20.05 26.28 -9.96
C ASP A 931 -20.24 27.79 -9.92
N LYS A 932 -21.44 28.30 -10.23
CA LYS A 932 -21.76 29.73 -10.09
C LYS A 932 -21.87 30.16 -8.62
N ILE A 933 -22.32 29.29 -7.73
CA ILE A 933 -22.37 29.56 -6.28
C ILE A 933 -20.94 29.58 -5.71
N ILE A 934 -20.10 28.59 -6.06
CA ILE A 934 -18.70 28.48 -5.62
C ILE A 934 -17.85 29.61 -6.22
N GLY A 935 -18.00 29.90 -7.52
CA GLY A 935 -17.32 31.01 -8.19
C GLY A 935 -17.80 32.40 -7.78
N GLY A 936 -18.93 32.48 -7.06
CA GLY A 936 -19.47 33.69 -6.45
C GLY A 936 -19.13 33.85 -4.95
N LEU A 937 -18.30 32.97 -4.38
CA LEU A 937 -17.80 33.12 -3.02
C LEU A 937 -16.73 34.22 -2.94
N ASN A 938 -16.84 35.11 -1.96
CA ASN A 938 -15.87 36.19 -1.72
C ASN A 938 -15.18 36.00 -0.36
N GLU A 939 -13.87 36.27 -0.30
CA GLU A 939 -13.08 36.23 0.94
C GLU A 939 -13.60 37.28 1.95
N THR A 940 -14.20 36.80 3.05
CA THR A 940 -14.74 37.65 4.12
C THR A 940 -14.27 37.15 5.49
N LYS A 941 -13.88 38.07 6.38
CA LYS A 941 -13.50 37.73 7.76
C LYS A 941 -14.73 37.55 8.64
N ILE A 942 -15.01 36.31 9.01
CA ILE A 942 -16.17 35.91 9.80
C ILE A 942 -15.74 35.23 11.11
N ASN A 943 -16.66 35.16 12.07
CA ASN A 943 -16.63 34.16 13.13
C ASN A 943 -17.69 33.09 12.79
N LEU A 944 -17.21 31.88 12.53
CA LEU A 944 -18.01 30.75 12.08
C LEU A 944 -18.23 29.78 13.25
N GLU A 945 -19.47 29.59 13.68
CA GLU A 945 -19.86 28.57 14.67
C GLU A 945 -20.58 27.39 13.99
N ILE A 946 -20.06 26.18 14.18
CA ILE A 946 -20.62 24.91 13.62
C ILE A 946 -20.69 23.87 14.76
N PRO A 947 -21.72 23.00 14.82
CA PRO A 947 -21.74 21.92 15.80
C PRO A 947 -20.71 20.83 15.51
N LYS A 948 -20.22 20.14 16.54
CA LYS A 948 -19.70 18.78 16.36
C LYS A 948 -20.86 17.86 15.96
N PHE A 949 -20.62 16.88 15.09
CA PHE A 949 -21.65 15.91 14.76
C PHE A 949 -21.08 14.58 14.26
N THR A 950 -21.81 13.50 14.52
CA THR A 950 -21.60 12.19 13.90
C THR A 950 -22.85 11.81 13.11
N LEU A 951 -22.68 11.50 11.83
CA LEU A 951 -23.71 10.93 10.97
C LEU A 951 -23.35 9.49 10.66
N ASP A 952 -24.18 8.57 11.17
CA ASP A 952 -24.23 7.18 10.77
C ASP A 952 -25.50 7.02 9.91
N TYR A 953 -25.35 6.52 8.67
CA TYR A 953 -26.44 6.41 7.70
C TYR A 953 -26.39 5.08 6.94
N SER A 954 -27.56 4.48 6.71
CA SER A 954 -27.72 3.22 6.01
C SER A 954 -29.06 3.23 5.27
N VAL A 955 -29.05 3.06 3.95
CA VAL A 955 -30.27 3.09 3.15
C VAL A 955 -30.20 2.18 1.93
N ASP A 956 -31.31 1.56 1.56
CA ASP A 956 -31.50 1.01 0.21
C ASP A 956 -31.89 2.13 -0.75
N LEU A 957 -31.08 2.32 -1.80
CA LEU A 957 -31.25 3.33 -2.84
C LEU A 957 -32.26 2.92 -3.93
N VAL A 958 -32.66 1.66 -4.06
CA VAL A 958 -33.59 1.21 -5.13
C VAL A 958 -34.89 2.02 -5.14
N LYS A 959 -35.48 2.29 -3.97
CA LYS A 959 -36.71 3.11 -3.79
C LYS A 959 -36.56 4.62 -4.07
N TYR A 960 -35.35 5.07 -4.40
CA TYR A 960 -35.05 6.44 -4.84
C TYR A 960 -34.67 6.46 -6.31
N LEU A 961 -33.79 5.55 -6.76
CA LEU A 961 -33.34 5.42 -8.15
C LEU A 961 -34.48 5.04 -9.11
N SER A 962 -35.41 4.19 -8.66
CA SER A 962 -36.61 3.77 -9.41
C SER A 962 -37.69 4.84 -9.57
N ARG A 963 -37.58 5.98 -8.87
CA ARG A 963 -38.56 7.08 -8.99
C ARG A 963 -38.50 7.69 -10.38
N ASN A 964 -39.63 8.21 -10.85
CA ASN A 964 -39.72 8.91 -12.16
C ASN A 964 -38.75 10.11 -12.30
N SER A 965 -38.20 10.62 -11.20
CA SER A 965 -37.19 11.69 -11.18
C SER A 965 -35.75 11.24 -11.47
N ILE A 966 -35.46 9.93 -11.41
CA ILE A 966 -34.12 9.36 -11.71
C ILE A 966 -34.22 8.29 -12.81
N GLY A 967 -35.33 7.56 -12.90
CA GLY A 967 -35.70 6.75 -14.05
C GLY A 967 -35.02 5.39 -14.17
N ILE A 968 -34.01 5.08 -13.34
CA ILE A 968 -33.31 3.79 -13.34
C ILE A 968 -34.28 2.71 -12.81
N LYS A 969 -34.87 1.93 -13.71
CA LYS A 969 -35.91 0.94 -13.38
C LYS A 969 -35.61 -0.47 -13.88
N GLU A 970 -35.14 -0.61 -15.12
CA GLU A 970 -35.03 -1.92 -15.78
C GLU A 970 -34.05 -2.86 -15.06
N ILE A 971 -32.94 -2.33 -14.54
CA ILE A 971 -31.95 -3.07 -13.74
C ILE A 971 -32.53 -3.63 -12.42
N PHE A 972 -33.64 -3.08 -11.93
CA PHE A 972 -34.35 -3.52 -10.72
C PHE A 972 -35.59 -4.38 -11.04
N GLY A 973 -35.74 -4.84 -12.29
CA GLY A 973 -36.90 -5.62 -12.74
C GLY A 973 -36.52 -6.83 -13.59
N THR A 974 -37.52 -7.61 -14.00
CA THR A 974 -37.36 -8.89 -14.73
C THR A 974 -36.66 -8.78 -16.09
N ASN A 975 -36.53 -7.56 -16.61
CA ASN A 975 -35.93 -7.28 -17.92
C ASN A 975 -34.47 -6.78 -17.79
N ALA A 976 -33.88 -6.84 -16.59
CA ALA A 976 -32.51 -6.44 -16.32
C ALA A 976 -31.50 -7.24 -17.16
N ASN A 977 -30.90 -6.60 -18.16
CA ASN A 977 -29.84 -7.20 -18.95
C ASN A 977 -28.47 -6.99 -18.28
N LEU A 978 -28.10 -7.93 -17.39
CA LEU A 978 -26.80 -7.97 -16.72
C LEU A 978 -25.87 -9.07 -17.29
N SER A 979 -26.09 -9.47 -18.55
CA SER A 979 -25.37 -10.59 -19.18
C SER A 979 -23.84 -10.39 -19.29
N GLY A 980 -23.36 -9.14 -19.23
CA GLY A 980 -21.94 -8.79 -19.17
C GLY A 980 -21.32 -8.89 -17.77
N ILE A 981 -22.09 -9.27 -16.76
CA ILE A 981 -21.63 -9.54 -15.38
C ILE A 981 -21.80 -11.03 -15.05
N ILE A 982 -22.95 -11.62 -15.42
CA ILE A 982 -23.26 -13.04 -15.21
C ILE A 982 -24.27 -13.53 -16.24
N HIS A 983 -24.10 -14.77 -16.74
CA HIS A 983 -25.05 -15.38 -17.67
C HIS A 983 -26.33 -15.83 -16.95
N GLY A 984 -27.44 -15.14 -17.21
CA GLY A 984 -28.79 -15.48 -16.75
C GLY A 984 -29.68 -14.26 -16.62
N ASN A 985 -30.98 -14.47 -16.40
CA ASN A 985 -31.87 -13.38 -15.98
C ASN A 985 -31.60 -13.08 -14.50
N VAL A 986 -30.94 -11.96 -14.21
CA VAL A 986 -30.71 -11.46 -12.84
C VAL A 986 -30.96 -9.96 -12.78
N SER A 987 -31.53 -9.51 -11.66
CA SER A 987 -31.80 -8.11 -11.33
C SER A 987 -30.99 -7.67 -10.11
N VAL A 988 -30.85 -6.37 -9.91
CA VAL A 988 -30.39 -5.80 -8.64
C VAL A 988 -31.61 -5.66 -7.72
N ASN A 989 -31.73 -6.49 -6.70
CA ASN A 989 -32.89 -6.44 -5.79
C ASN A 989 -32.77 -5.28 -4.76
N ASN A 990 -31.55 -4.99 -4.30
CA ASN A 990 -31.25 -3.96 -3.29
C ASN A 990 -29.94 -3.23 -3.64
N LEU A 991 -29.83 -1.95 -3.27
CA LEU A 991 -28.61 -1.16 -3.43
C LEU A 991 -28.31 -0.41 -2.13
N LEU A 992 -27.70 -1.13 -1.19
CA LEU A 992 -27.42 -0.67 0.16
C LEU A 992 -26.22 0.29 0.19
N HIS A 993 -26.48 1.56 0.50
CA HIS A 993 -25.46 2.56 0.75
C HIS A 993 -25.35 2.82 2.25
N LYS A 994 -24.17 2.53 2.83
CA LYS A 994 -23.82 2.85 4.22
C LYS A 994 -22.71 3.90 4.23
N THR A 995 -22.86 4.93 5.04
CA THR A 995 -21.86 6.00 5.25
C THR A 995 -21.74 6.35 6.72
N ARG A 996 -20.52 6.66 7.15
CA ARG A 996 -20.19 7.18 8.48
C ARG A 996 -19.31 8.40 8.34
N MET A 997 -19.64 9.47 9.06
CA MET A 997 -18.90 10.73 9.06
C MET A 997 -18.95 11.36 10.45
N GLU A 998 -17.83 11.88 10.91
CA GLU A 998 -17.67 12.55 12.20
C GLU A 998 -16.89 13.85 11.99
N VAL A 999 -17.33 14.93 12.62
CA VAL A 999 -16.81 16.29 12.42
C VAL A 999 -16.47 16.94 13.78
N ASP A 1000 -15.23 17.39 13.90
CA ASP A 1000 -14.60 17.91 15.11
C ASP A 1000 -13.76 19.17 14.85
N GLU A 1001 -13.16 19.73 15.91
CA GLU A 1001 -12.34 20.95 15.86
C GLU A 1001 -11.17 20.90 14.86
N GLN A 1002 -10.64 19.72 14.56
CA GLN A 1002 -9.43 19.51 13.78
C GLN A 1002 -9.76 19.08 12.33
N GLY A 1003 -10.92 18.49 12.08
CA GLY A 1003 -11.32 18.06 10.74
C GLY A 1003 -12.61 17.24 10.68
N SER A 1004 -12.75 16.49 9.59
CA SER A 1004 -13.57 15.28 9.59
C SER A 1004 -12.71 14.10 10.07
N ILE A 1005 -13.10 13.49 11.19
CA ILE A 1005 -12.47 12.38 11.92
C ILE A 1005 -11.01 12.64 12.33
N ALA A 1006 -10.74 13.14 13.53
CA ALA A 1006 -9.38 13.50 13.96
C ALA A 1006 -8.92 12.94 15.34
N ALA A 1007 -7.88 13.58 15.88
CA ALA A 1007 -7.38 13.50 17.25
C ALA A 1007 -6.69 14.85 17.54
N ALA A 1008 -6.82 15.38 18.76
CA ALA A 1008 -6.70 16.81 19.03
C ALA A 1008 -5.28 17.39 19.14
N SER A 1009 -5.16 18.70 18.89
CA SER A 1009 -4.08 19.57 19.38
C SER A 1009 -4.59 21.00 19.59
N THR A 1010 -4.12 21.68 20.64
CA THR A 1010 -4.62 22.99 21.10
C THR A 1010 -4.03 24.18 20.34
N SER A 1011 -4.79 25.28 20.22
CA SER A 1011 -4.36 26.54 19.57
C SER A 1011 -4.79 27.77 20.39
N ALA A 1012 -3.87 28.72 20.61
CA ALA A 1012 -4.16 29.99 21.27
C ALA A 1012 -4.82 31.02 20.33
N ALA A 1013 -5.50 32.03 20.89
CA ALA A 1013 -6.21 33.08 20.14
C ALA A 1013 -5.47 34.43 20.14
N ILE A 1014 -5.64 35.21 19.07
CA ILE A 1014 -5.26 36.63 18.99
C ILE A 1014 -6.50 37.42 18.53
N VAL A 1015 -6.85 38.48 19.26
CA VAL A 1015 -8.11 39.24 19.04
C VAL A 1015 -7.85 40.53 18.24
N PRO A 1016 -8.52 40.74 17.09
CA PRO A 1016 -8.42 41.97 16.31
C PRO A 1016 -9.54 42.98 16.65
N PHE A 1017 -9.25 44.29 16.52
CA PHE A 1017 -10.13 45.41 16.89
C PHE A 1017 -11.32 45.68 15.92
N ALA A 1018 -11.84 44.66 15.24
CA ALA A 1018 -13.07 44.75 14.46
C ALA A 1018 -13.88 43.48 14.68
N LEU A 1019 -15.14 43.62 15.13
CA LEU A 1019 -16.01 42.47 15.38
C LEU A 1019 -16.31 41.75 14.05
N PRO A 1020 -15.90 40.48 13.90
CA PRO A 1020 -16.13 39.74 12.67
C PRO A 1020 -17.61 39.35 12.54
N VAL A 1021 -18.10 39.27 11.31
CA VAL A 1021 -19.49 38.89 11.00
C VAL A 1021 -19.78 37.50 11.56
N GLN A 1022 -20.84 37.38 12.35
CA GLN A 1022 -21.20 36.13 13.04
C GLN A 1022 -22.04 35.24 12.11
N ILE A 1023 -21.53 34.06 11.76
CA ILE A 1023 -22.26 33.04 11.01
C ILE A 1023 -22.37 31.79 11.89
N LYS A 1024 -23.58 31.25 12.05
CA LYS A 1024 -23.85 30.15 12.99
C LYS A 1024 -24.73 29.07 12.37
N ALA A 1025 -24.21 27.86 12.22
CA ALA A 1025 -24.95 26.68 11.79
C ALA A 1025 -25.77 26.08 12.95
N ASN A 1026 -26.53 26.92 13.67
CA ASN A 1026 -27.26 26.54 14.89
C ASN A 1026 -28.72 26.11 14.65
N ARG A 1027 -29.00 25.60 13.44
CA ARG A 1027 -30.29 25.13 12.94
C ARG A 1027 -30.04 24.12 11.81
N PRO A 1028 -31.01 23.26 11.42
CA PRO A 1028 -30.82 22.30 10.35
C PRO A 1028 -30.18 22.88 9.09
N PHE A 1029 -29.02 22.32 8.71
CA PHE A 1029 -28.17 22.78 7.62
C PHE A 1029 -27.72 21.61 6.76
N ALA A 1030 -27.23 21.91 5.55
CA ALA A 1030 -26.65 20.92 4.65
C ALA A 1030 -25.16 21.18 4.43
N PHE A 1031 -24.41 20.16 4.01
CA PHE A 1031 -23.00 20.32 3.63
C PHE A 1031 -22.65 19.46 2.41
N ILE A 1032 -21.59 19.85 1.71
CA ILE A 1032 -21.01 19.14 0.56
C ILE A 1032 -19.49 19.14 0.73
N ILE A 1033 -18.84 17.97 0.73
CA ILE A 1033 -17.39 17.84 0.62
C ILE A 1033 -17.03 17.56 -0.84
N PHE A 1034 -16.13 18.37 -1.40
CA PHE A 1034 -15.76 18.32 -2.81
C PHE A 1034 -14.24 18.49 -3.01
N ASP A 1035 -13.73 17.99 -4.13
CA ASP A 1035 -12.38 18.25 -4.62
C ASP A 1035 -12.32 19.63 -5.31
N ARG A 1036 -11.45 20.54 -4.84
CA ARG A 1036 -11.34 21.88 -5.45
C ARG A 1036 -10.74 21.87 -6.86
N GLU A 1037 -9.94 20.85 -7.20
CA GLU A 1037 -9.33 20.72 -8.53
C GLU A 1037 -10.37 20.22 -9.55
N THR A 1038 -11.02 19.10 -9.24
CA THR A 1038 -11.91 18.41 -10.20
C THR A 1038 -13.40 18.73 -10.04
N LYS A 1039 -13.77 19.52 -9.02
CA LYS A 1039 -15.15 19.86 -8.60
C LYS A 1039 -16.06 18.68 -8.23
N ASN A 1040 -15.54 17.44 -8.25
CA ASN A 1040 -16.28 16.25 -7.88
C ASN A 1040 -16.72 16.30 -6.40
N VAL A 1041 -18.00 16.04 -6.16
CA VAL A 1041 -18.57 15.81 -4.83
C VAL A 1041 -18.19 14.42 -4.34
N ILE A 1042 -17.88 14.32 -3.04
CA ILE A 1042 -17.35 13.11 -2.40
C ILE A 1042 -18.28 12.65 -1.27
N PHE A 1043 -18.79 13.61 -0.48
CA PHE A 1043 -19.83 13.40 0.53
C PHE A 1043 -20.80 14.57 0.50
N GLU A 1044 -22.08 14.32 0.74
CA GLU A 1044 -23.09 15.33 1.01
C GLU A 1044 -24.00 14.86 2.14
N GLY A 1045 -24.62 15.79 2.88
CA GLY A 1045 -25.43 15.43 4.03
C GLY A 1045 -26.25 16.58 4.61
N ILE A 1046 -27.18 16.21 5.52
CA ILE A 1046 -28.07 17.13 6.22
C ILE A 1046 -27.97 16.87 7.72
N VAL A 1047 -27.54 17.87 8.49
CA VAL A 1047 -27.50 17.79 9.96
C VAL A 1047 -28.82 18.37 10.49
N GLN A 1048 -29.75 17.49 10.89
CA GLN A 1048 -31.04 17.91 11.49
C GLN A 1048 -31.00 17.94 13.02
N ASN A 1049 -30.19 17.09 13.65
CA ASN A 1049 -29.97 17.04 15.09
C ASN A 1049 -28.54 16.51 15.35
N PRO A 1050 -27.56 17.38 15.66
CA PRO A 1050 -26.17 16.97 15.89
C PRO A 1050 -25.96 16.11 17.14
N ALA A 1051 -26.88 16.14 18.11
CA ALA A 1051 -26.79 15.41 19.38
C ALA A 1051 -27.45 14.01 19.35
N LYS A 1052 -28.00 13.57 18.20
CA LYS A 1052 -28.53 12.22 18.01
C LYS A 1052 -27.68 11.42 17.02
N GLN A 1053 -27.11 10.31 17.48
CA GLN A 1053 -26.58 9.27 16.60
C GLN A 1053 -27.70 8.71 15.69
N GLY A 1054 -27.37 8.44 14.43
CA GLY A 1054 -28.33 8.38 13.33
C GLY A 1054 -29.13 7.09 13.19
N SER A 1055 -30.24 6.94 13.91
CA SER A 1055 -31.25 5.89 13.60
C SER A 1055 -32.12 6.28 12.40
N GLY A 1056 -31.70 5.94 11.18
CA GLY A 1056 -32.41 6.25 9.94
C GLY A 1056 -33.71 5.44 9.74
N GLY A 1057 -34.86 6.01 10.12
CA GLY A 1057 -36.15 5.31 10.12
C GLY A 1057 -36.69 4.93 8.73
N SER A 1058 -37.19 3.69 8.61
CA SER A 1058 -37.89 3.18 7.42
C SER A 1058 -39.39 3.53 7.44
N GLY A 1059 -39.87 4.17 6.37
CA GLY A 1059 -41.29 4.55 6.22
C GLY A 1059 -42.18 3.37 5.79
N GLY A 1060 -42.50 2.47 6.72
CA GLY A 1060 -43.53 1.43 6.56
C GLY A 1060 -44.92 1.90 7.02
N ARG A 1061 -45.99 1.48 6.35
CA ARG A 1061 -47.38 1.76 6.79
C ARG A 1061 -47.73 0.95 8.03
N ALA A 1062 -48.46 1.56 8.95
CA ALA A 1062 -48.92 0.91 10.18
C ALA A 1062 -49.99 -0.16 9.91
N ASN A 1063 -49.81 -1.35 10.49
CA ASN A 1063 -50.90 -2.25 10.85
C ASN A 1063 -51.31 -1.99 12.30
N ARG A 1064 -52.60 -2.17 12.61
CA ARG A 1064 -53.12 -2.00 13.98
C ARG A 1064 -52.58 -3.10 14.91
N PRO A 1065 -52.23 -2.79 16.17
CA PRO A 1065 -52.06 -3.81 17.19
C PRO A 1065 -53.42 -4.38 17.64
N PRO A 1066 -53.52 -5.66 18.03
CA PRO A 1066 -54.65 -6.16 18.79
C PRO A 1066 -54.61 -5.62 20.23
N SER A 1067 -55.78 -5.46 20.85
CA SER A 1067 -55.91 -4.99 22.23
C SER A 1067 -55.72 -6.13 23.24
N VAL A 1068 -54.86 -5.92 24.24
CA VAL A 1068 -54.93 -6.60 25.54
C VAL A 1068 -54.86 -5.56 26.64
N SER A 1069 -55.77 -5.66 27.61
CA SER A 1069 -55.88 -4.76 28.74
C SER A 1069 -55.04 -5.23 29.93
N SER A 1070 -54.44 -4.28 30.64
CA SER A 1070 -54.38 -4.31 32.10
C SER A 1070 -54.48 -2.88 32.61
N GLY A 1071 -55.16 -2.66 33.73
CA GLY A 1071 -55.45 -1.32 34.20
C GLY A 1071 -55.61 -1.22 35.71
N ALA A 1072 -54.90 -0.24 36.28
CA ALA A 1072 -55.25 0.49 37.50
C ALA A 1072 -54.66 1.90 37.30
N ASN A 1073 -55.35 3.04 37.51
CA ASN A 1073 -56.14 3.50 38.67
C ASN A 1073 -55.28 3.62 39.94
N LEU A 1074 -55.34 4.68 40.77
CA LEU A 1074 -56.03 6.00 40.79
C LEU A 1074 -55.29 6.84 41.89
N VAL A 1075 -55.24 8.18 41.97
CA VAL A 1075 -55.90 9.30 41.26
C VAL A 1075 -55.02 10.59 41.29
N GLN A 1076 -55.64 11.75 41.13
CA GLN A 1076 -55.20 13.16 41.22
C GLN A 1076 -54.55 13.59 42.56
N GLY A 1077 -53.94 14.78 42.68
CA GLY A 1077 -53.70 15.86 41.70
C GLY A 1077 -53.66 17.27 42.34
N ALA A 1078 -54.13 18.29 41.60
CA ALA A 1078 -54.14 19.74 41.92
C ALA A 1078 -52.78 20.48 41.81
N SER A 1079 -52.68 21.75 41.34
CA SER A 1079 -53.66 22.60 40.62
C SER A 1079 -53.04 23.87 40.00
N GLY A 1080 -53.59 24.32 38.86
CA GLY A 1080 -53.42 25.69 38.29
C GLY A 1080 -52.35 25.83 37.19
N SER A 1081 -52.44 26.78 36.24
CA SER A 1081 -53.55 27.68 35.83
C SER A 1081 -53.31 28.20 34.37
N PRO A 1082 -54.31 28.76 33.65
CA PRO A 1082 -54.40 28.61 32.18
C PRO A 1082 -54.38 29.93 31.35
N THR A 1083 -54.91 29.89 30.11
CA THR A 1083 -55.21 30.94 29.08
C THR A 1083 -54.16 31.16 27.97
N SER A 1084 -54.48 31.53 26.70
CA SER A 1084 -55.73 31.46 25.87
C SER A 1084 -55.52 31.89 24.40
N GLY A 1085 -56.41 31.48 23.45
CA GLY A 1085 -56.57 32.04 22.07
C GLY A 1085 -55.96 31.18 20.93
N ALA A 1086 -56.55 30.89 19.75
CA ALA A 1086 -57.57 31.50 18.86
C ALA A 1086 -57.04 32.59 17.89
N SER A 1087 -57.39 32.68 16.59
CA SER A 1087 -58.13 31.79 15.65
C SER A 1087 -57.84 32.16 14.16
N GLU A 1088 -58.29 31.32 13.20
CA GLU A 1088 -58.71 31.68 11.80
C GLU A 1088 -57.71 32.33 10.78
N ALA A 1089 -57.84 32.28 9.44
CA ALA A 1089 -58.64 31.43 8.53
C ALA A 1089 -58.08 31.41 7.06
N TYR A 1090 -58.63 30.47 6.27
CA TYR A 1090 -58.67 30.26 4.79
C TYR A 1090 -59.07 31.47 3.89
N PRO A 1091 -59.25 31.36 2.53
CA PRO A 1091 -58.88 30.37 1.46
C PRO A 1091 -58.20 31.10 0.25
N PRO A 1092 -58.22 30.69 -1.07
CA PRO A 1092 -58.63 29.45 -1.81
C PRO A 1092 -57.43 28.85 -2.64
N ALA A 1093 -57.50 28.08 -3.74
CA ALA A 1093 -58.57 27.59 -4.65
C ALA A 1093 -58.20 26.23 -5.34
N THR A 1094 -59.10 25.69 -6.17
CA THR A 1094 -59.04 24.44 -6.99
C THR A 1094 -59.91 24.66 -8.28
N PRO A 1095 -60.37 23.68 -9.13
CA PRO A 1095 -60.21 22.20 -9.19
C PRO A 1095 -60.10 21.53 -10.62
N SER A 1096 -60.16 20.18 -10.68
CA SER A 1096 -60.88 19.36 -11.72
C SER A 1096 -60.26 19.19 -13.15
N LYS A 1097 -60.38 18.08 -13.92
CA LYS A 1097 -60.81 16.65 -13.76
C LYS A 1097 -60.41 15.80 -15.01
N ASN A 1098 -60.41 14.46 -14.87
CA ASN A 1098 -60.75 13.35 -15.83
C ASN A 1098 -60.15 13.26 -17.29
N GLU A 1099 -59.51 12.11 -17.60
CA GLU A 1099 -59.87 11.02 -18.57
C GLU A 1099 -60.51 11.30 -19.98
N PRO A 1100 -60.46 10.36 -20.99
CA PRO A 1100 -59.67 9.10 -21.17
C PRO A 1100 -59.19 8.73 -22.64
N ASP A 1101 -58.46 7.59 -22.76
CA ASP A 1101 -58.56 6.44 -23.72
C ASP A 1101 -58.25 6.37 -25.26
N TYR A 1102 -57.61 5.21 -25.59
CA TYR A 1102 -57.71 4.24 -26.72
C TYR A 1102 -57.19 4.42 -28.19
N ALA A 1103 -56.56 3.31 -28.69
CA ALA A 1103 -56.47 2.76 -30.07
C ALA A 1103 -55.74 3.55 -31.21
N ILE A 1104 -55.20 3.01 -32.32
CA ILE A 1104 -54.58 1.75 -32.86
C ILE A 1104 -54.72 1.76 -34.42
N ASN A 1105 -53.69 1.28 -35.16
CA ASN A 1105 -53.67 0.64 -36.51
C ASN A 1105 -53.24 1.32 -37.86
N THR A 1106 -52.55 0.49 -38.69
CA THR A 1106 -52.50 0.38 -40.19
C THR A 1106 -51.61 1.26 -41.12
N SER A 1107 -51.56 0.89 -42.43
CA SER A 1107 -50.51 1.10 -43.50
C SER A 1107 -51.21 1.06 -44.91
N PRO A 1108 -50.63 0.86 -46.16
CA PRO A 1108 -49.23 0.62 -46.64
C PRO A 1108 -48.80 1.15 -48.08
N SER A 1109 -47.54 0.84 -48.49
CA SER A 1109 -47.09 0.34 -49.85
C SER A 1109 -46.60 1.23 -51.05
N ASN A 1110 -45.45 0.78 -51.65
CA ASN A 1110 -45.09 0.55 -53.10
C ASN A 1110 -44.48 1.58 -54.15
N ARG A 1111 -43.20 1.30 -54.55
CA ARG A 1111 -42.59 1.01 -55.92
C ARG A 1111 -42.21 2.04 -57.07
N GLN A 1112 -40.92 1.93 -57.51
CA GLN A 1112 -40.31 1.90 -58.90
C GLN A 1112 -40.23 3.20 -59.80
N GLN A 1113 -39.33 3.44 -60.81
CA GLN A 1113 -38.47 2.62 -61.74
C GLN A 1113 -37.39 3.45 -62.60
N ILE A 1114 -36.40 2.80 -63.29
CA ILE A 1114 -35.68 3.14 -64.62
C ILE A 1114 -34.32 3.98 -64.77
N ASN A 1115 -33.21 3.30 -65.19
CA ASN A 1115 -32.12 3.50 -66.25
C ASN A 1115 -31.28 4.84 -66.49
N LEU A 1116 -30.21 5.05 -67.35
CA LEU A 1116 -29.37 4.31 -68.40
C LEU A 1116 -28.01 5.01 -68.86
N SER A 1117 -26.95 4.26 -69.30
CA SER A 1117 -25.81 4.53 -70.29
C SER A 1117 -24.74 5.68 -70.15
N GLY A 1118 -23.48 5.65 -70.68
CA GLY A 1118 -22.58 4.59 -71.26
C GLY A 1118 -21.29 5.04 -72.10
N MET A 1119 -20.24 4.18 -72.22
CA MET A 1119 -19.10 4.10 -73.24
C MET A 1119 -17.92 5.17 -73.26
N PHE A 1120 -16.69 5.07 -73.88
CA PHE A 1120 -15.85 4.03 -74.61
C PHE A 1120 -14.32 4.43 -74.86
N LYS A 1121 -13.37 3.44 -74.99
CA LYS A 1121 -12.09 3.36 -75.83
C LYS A 1121 -10.85 4.32 -75.58
N ASN A 1122 -9.55 4.05 -75.92
CA ASN A 1122 -8.79 2.92 -76.56
C ASN A 1122 -7.22 2.88 -76.35
N GLN A 1123 -6.59 1.68 -76.49
CA GLN A 1123 -5.23 1.30 -77.03
C GLN A 1123 -3.81 1.59 -76.40
N ARG A 1124 -3.16 0.49 -75.94
CA ARG A 1124 -1.78 -0.08 -76.21
C ARG A 1124 -0.48 0.75 -76.35
N LEU A 1125 0.61 0.37 -75.61
CA LEU A 1125 1.83 -0.33 -76.11
C LEU A 1125 2.93 -0.63 -75.03
N THR A 1126 3.85 -1.55 -75.34
CA THR A 1126 5.11 -1.97 -74.64
C THR A 1126 6.22 -2.17 -75.71
N PRO A 1127 7.54 -2.52 -75.50
CA PRO A 1127 8.25 -3.15 -74.34
C PRO A 1127 9.76 -2.72 -74.13
N VAL A 1128 10.59 -3.57 -73.47
CA VAL A 1128 12.07 -3.84 -73.69
C VAL A 1128 13.16 -3.41 -72.65
N ARG A 1129 13.65 -4.42 -71.88
CA ARG A 1129 15.05 -4.85 -71.52
C ARG A 1129 16.12 -4.00 -70.75
N ALA A 1130 16.86 -4.76 -69.92
CA ALA A 1130 18.35 -4.84 -69.76
C ALA A 1130 19.12 -3.84 -68.86
N ALA A 1131 20.30 -4.17 -68.27
CA ALA A 1131 20.97 -5.45 -67.91
C ALA A 1131 22.26 -5.19 -67.08
N ILE A 1132 23.03 -6.27 -66.75
CA ILE A 1132 24.35 -6.30 -66.06
C ILE A 1132 24.22 -6.09 -64.52
N GLY A 1133 24.84 -6.84 -63.59
CA GLY A 1133 25.87 -7.90 -63.60
C GLY A 1133 27.05 -7.50 -62.67
N SER A 1134 27.85 -8.33 -61.98
CA SER A 1134 28.00 -9.80 -61.76
C SER A 1134 28.96 -9.99 -60.53
N ARG A 1135 29.40 -11.14 -59.97
CA ARG A 1135 29.15 -12.61 -60.10
C ARG A 1135 29.85 -13.36 -58.91
N PHE A 1136 29.36 -14.55 -58.53
CA PHE A 1136 30.07 -15.63 -57.76
C PHE A 1136 30.61 -15.31 -56.33
N ALA A 1137 31.23 -16.25 -55.59
CA ALA A 1137 30.75 -17.55 -55.04
C ALA A 1137 31.88 -18.29 -54.24
N TYR A 1138 31.53 -19.40 -53.58
CA TYR A 1138 32.38 -20.40 -52.87
C TYR A 1138 33.01 -20.02 -51.51
N ASN A 1139 33.43 -20.95 -50.62
CA ASN A 1139 32.94 -22.28 -50.15
C ASN A 1139 33.90 -22.84 -49.04
N TYR A 1140 33.53 -23.90 -48.29
CA TYR A 1140 34.38 -24.73 -47.38
C TYR A 1140 35.00 -24.01 -46.14
N ASN A 1141 35.37 -24.67 -45.02
CA ASN A 1141 34.80 -25.84 -44.30
C ASN A 1141 35.36 -26.00 -42.86
N TYR A 1142 34.64 -26.76 -42.02
CA TYR A 1142 35.10 -27.76 -41.01
C TYR A 1142 36.28 -27.52 -40.02
N GLU A 1143 36.00 -27.89 -38.74
CA GLU A 1143 36.92 -28.55 -37.76
C GLU A 1143 38.13 -27.76 -37.16
N SER A 1144 38.69 -28.06 -35.97
CA SER A 1144 38.35 -29.06 -34.93
C SER A 1144 39.01 -28.86 -33.53
N LYS A 1145 38.46 -29.56 -32.51
CA LYS A 1145 39.14 -30.32 -31.41
C LYS A 1145 40.05 -29.64 -30.33
N TYR A 1146 39.53 -29.72 -29.09
CA TYR A 1146 40.13 -30.35 -27.87
C TYR A 1146 41.22 -29.71 -26.97
N PHE A 1147 41.01 -29.94 -25.65
CA PHE A 1147 41.95 -30.01 -24.51
C PHE A 1147 42.71 -28.71 -24.12
N TYR A 1148 43.28 -28.53 -22.91
CA TYR A 1148 43.45 -29.40 -21.72
C TYR A 1148 43.08 -28.69 -20.38
N THR A 1149 42.97 -29.49 -19.32
CA THR A 1149 42.85 -29.11 -17.89
C THR A 1149 44.16 -28.62 -17.26
N TYR A 1150 44.11 -27.86 -16.14
CA TYR A 1150 44.63 -28.36 -14.84
C TYR A 1150 44.15 -27.58 -13.60
N ASN A 1151 44.50 -28.10 -12.42
CA ASN A 1151 44.04 -27.69 -11.09
C ASN A 1151 44.69 -26.40 -10.54
N GLY A 1152 44.02 -25.75 -9.59
CA GLY A 1152 44.51 -24.55 -8.90
C GLY A 1152 45.26 -24.83 -7.59
N ALA A 1153 45.56 -23.76 -6.85
CA ALA A 1153 46.00 -23.79 -5.45
C ALA A 1153 45.56 -22.51 -4.72
N LYS A 1154 45.47 -22.56 -3.39
CA LYS A 1154 45.24 -21.39 -2.52
C LYS A 1154 46.46 -20.47 -2.53
N LEU A 1155 46.26 -19.17 -2.32
CA LEU A 1155 47.01 -18.41 -1.31
C LEU A 1155 46.33 -17.09 -0.93
N VAL A 1156 46.27 -16.90 0.38
CA VAL A 1156 46.08 -15.67 1.17
C VAL A 1156 46.29 -14.35 0.42
N HIS A 1157 45.26 -13.49 0.36
CA HIS A 1157 45.18 -12.41 1.37
C HIS A 1157 43.75 -11.96 1.69
#